data_AF-A0A0C1IYP2-F1
#
_entry.id   AF-A0A0C1IYP2-F1
#
_cell.length_a   1.000
_cell.length_b   1.000
_cell.length_c   1.000
_cell.angle_alpha   90.00
_cell.angle_beta   90.00
_cell.angle_gamma   90.00
#
_symmetry.space_group_name_H-M   'P 1'
#
loop_
_entity.id
_entity.type
_entity.pdbx_description
1 polymer ?
#
loop_
_entity_poly.entity_id
_entity_poly.type
_entity_poly.pdbx_seq_one_letter_code
_entity_poly.pdbx_strand_id
1 'polypeptide(L)'
;MREFGASAVNAFDLDAWRRATSLIWLGTRLVVRSGEVRVALHHIARDGTVTVLARAQQSGPGTQIFPPLRLADMEGAVLPVVEHAVKGSSYDITFGTDDQPETPNLRINYVFCTFKRAEYVQRNADVFRDYVRRNRAEDEAHLTVVDNGSGSDSSACGVQPDANVTVFANSNTGGAGGFGRGLYESCYGGQAEQGFTHVCLLDDDIYLHPEMFARNTAFMRFLKPGFHVGAPMYPASSENRVPLRSACFGHKYRGTVHPSDSALGAGLDTADIPAFIRMDRRPDSTGWWWSCMAVADIHRIGLPYPFFIKMDDVEYGLRLRDAGVELVIPFSFWVLHDDFEEKYSAAMQYFRFRNRWVLLAQQGRLNDPAGFTTEFDRLVRGFVEARKYEHAQLLLDAMTHFLQGPDYLVRNEDAILAGVFRIVVQEKNNTMPEPPGGAPVVNGLEPPASKRTLWLNGRTWNNHFLPLKEQVVIDTTRPSKRADCRRGKQVSYWNPQKGVGFTVTRNSRRALRQMLALRSLRRRMLDRLPTLASCYQAARTHLTSQAFWATYGKHGEAPRLAAADQESAALRDMRRAMATLQRTQAGAAVRAPVTDEDLAFLNGLRNRYQGQRCFVLGNGPSLTVADIELLKDEVTFAANKIYLCFDETDWRPTFYSVEDLLVAQNCRAEILAVDRTTKIFPHHMLSYLPRQANHHYARWLPPADNRSPFREFSADLAKGICWGSTITYSMMQMAVHMGFKEIYILGLDHSYVEPKTKQDGALVSEGEVNHFHPEYRKPGEKWHYPVLDRLEHSYQFAKDYCDSIGVEVYNASRFSKLEIFPRVDLDEVLSRK
;
A
#
# COMPACT_ATOMS: atom_id res chain seq x y z
N MET A 1 15.06 -3.42 -5.06
CA MET A 1 15.80 -2.47 -4.19
C MET A 1 17.26 -2.21 -4.57
N ARG A 2 18.04 -3.19 -5.10
CA ARG A 2 19.38 -2.90 -5.66
C ARG A 2 19.36 -1.81 -6.76
N GLU A 3 18.23 -1.68 -7.44
CA GLU A 3 18.02 -0.78 -8.59
C GLU A 3 18.13 0.72 -8.26
N PHE A 4 17.94 1.14 -6.99
CA PHE A 4 17.88 2.56 -6.63
C PHE A 4 19.12 3.12 -5.92
N GLY A 5 20.16 2.29 -5.73
CA GLY A 5 21.43 2.71 -5.14
C GLY A 5 21.31 3.36 -3.75
N ALA A 6 22.27 4.23 -3.41
CA ALA A 6 22.27 5.05 -2.20
C ALA A 6 21.39 6.30 -2.42
N SER A 7 20.08 6.15 -2.20
CA SER A 7 19.10 7.22 -2.42
C SER A 7 18.07 7.29 -1.29
N ALA A 8 17.32 8.40 -1.25
CA ALA A 8 16.21 8.63 -0.33
C ALA A 8 15.18 7.50 -0.35
N VAL A 9 14.99 6.85 -1.51
CA VAL A 9 14.07 5.71 -1.67
C VAL A 9 14.54 4.47 -0.91
N ASN A 10 15.85 4.24 -0.76
CA ASN A 10 16.37 3.10 -0.01
C ASN A 10 16.69 3.42 1.47
N ALA A 11 16.57 4.68 1.87
CA ALA A 11 16.75 5.09 3.25
C ALA A 11 15.49 4.84 4.10
N PHE A 12 15.68 4.65 5.39
CA PHE A 12 14.64 4.66 6.40
C PHE A 12 14.50 6.08 6.95
N ASP A 13 13.31 6.65 6.83
CA ASP A 13 12.98 8.03 7.19
C ASP A 13 12.63 8.14 8.68
N LEU A 14 13.64 8.29 9.54
CA LEU A 14 13.45 8.30 10.99
C LEU A 14 12.44 9.35 11.43
N ASP A 15 12.47 10.53 10.81
CA ASP A 15 11.60 11.65 11.19
C ASP A 15 10.12 11.36 10.91
N ALA A 16 9.78 10.76 9.76
CA ALA A 16 8.40 10.41 9.44
C ALA A 16 7.86 9.31 10.36
N TRP A 17 8.64 8.25 10.59
CA TRP A 17 8.25 7.14 11.44
C TRP A 17 8.11 7.57 12.91
N ARG A 18 9.10 8.29 13.46
CA ARG A 18 9.05 8.80 14.85
C ARG A 18 7.84 9.69 15.10
N ARG A 19 7.50 10.56 14.15
CA ARG A 19 6.39 11.50 14.26
C ARG A 19 5.02 10.81 14.20
N ALA A 20 4.80 10.00 13.17
CA ALA A 20 3.46 9.52 12.84
C ALA A 20 3.16 8.10 13.33
N THR A 21 4.16 7.33 13.78
CA THR A 21 3.97 5.92 14.14
C THR A 21 4.28 5.63 15.61
N SER A 22 3.81 4.49 16.14
CA SER A 22 4.12 3.96 17.46
C SER A 22 5.43 3.16 17.53
N LEU A 23 6.18 3.09 16.43
CA LEU A 23 7.45 2.35 16.34
C LEU A 23 8.49 2.90 17.34
N ILE A 24 9.05 2.00 18.16
CA ILE A 24 10.05 2.28 19.19
C ILE A 24 11.43 1.81 18.74
N TRP A 25 11.51 0.56 18.26
CA TRP A 25 12.75 -0.12 17.88
C TRP A 25 12.77 -0.49 16.40
N LEU A 26 13.90 -0.22 15.76
CA LEU A 26 14.18 -0.60 14.37
C LEU A 26 15.37 -1.56 14.34
N GLY A 27 15.12 -2.78 13.90
CA GLY A 27 16.13 -3.74 13.51
C GLY A 27 16.48 -3.62 12.03
N THR A 28 17.72 -3.97 11.69
CA THR A 28 18.14 -4.18 10.31
C THR A 28 18.80 -5.55 10.22
N ARG A 29 18.48 -6.33 9.18
CA ARG A 29 19.12 -7.63 8.93
C ARG A 29 19.65 -7.72 7.50
N LEU A 30 20.79 -8.40 7.35
CA LEU A 30 21.35 -8.85 6.08
C LEU A 30 21.16 -10.36 5.98
N VAL A 31 20.43 -10.81 4.97
CA VAL A 31 20.23 -12.25 4.67
C VAL A 31 20.95 -12.56 3.38
N VAL A 32 21.99 -13.39 3.42
CA VAL A 32 22.70 -13.87 2.22
C VAL A 32 22.25 -15.29 1.94
N ARG A 33 21.81 -15.54 0.70
CA ARG A 33 21.38 -16.86 0.20
C ARG A 33 22.50 -17.55 -0.55
N SER A 34 23.39 -16.77 -1.18
CA SER A 34 24.60 -17.25 -1.85
C SER A 34 25.59 -16.10 -2.08
N GLY A 35 26.87 -16.42 -2.19
CA GLY A 35 27.94 -15.44 -2.41
C GLY A 35 28.47 -14.81 -1.12
N GLU A 36 29.05 -13.62 -1.23
CA GLU A 36 29.60 -12.88 -0.09
C GLU A 36 29.22 -11.41 -0.19
N VAL A 37 28.79 -10.85 0.94
CA VAL A 37 28.26 -9.47 1.01
C VAL A 37 28.72 -8.80 2.29
N ARG A 38 29.15 -7.54 2.18
CA ARG A 38 29.43 -6.63 3.28
C ARG A 38 28.55 -5.40 3.18
N VAL A 39 27.88 -5.07 4.27
CA VAL A 39 26.96 -3.92 4.38
C VAL A 39 27.34 -3.07 5.58
N ALA A 40 27.39 -1.75 5.37
CA ALA A 40 27.51 -0.76 6.43
C ALA A 40 26.15 -0.07 6.63
N LEU A 41 25.75 0.13 7.89
CA LEU A 41 24.54 0.87 8.23
C LEU A 41 24.91 2.32 8.51
N HIS A 42 24.51 3.24 7.64
CA HIS A 42 24.82 4.66 7.75
C HIS A 42 23.66 5.40 8.41
N HIS A 43 23.96 6.26 9.37
CA HIS A 43 23.07 7.32 9.84
C HIS A 43 23.40 8.61 9.10
N ILE A 44 22.37 9.29 8.61
CA ILE A 44 22.47 10.56 7.88
C ILE A 44 21.71 11.61 8.67
N ALA A 45 22.45 12.53 9.28
CA ALA A 45 21.88 13.63 10.04
C ALA A 45 21.39 14.77 9.14
N ARG A 46 20.62 15.70 9.74
CA ARG A 46 20.00 16.84 9.04
C ARG A 46 21.00 17.78 8.37
N ASP A 47 22.18 17.95 8.96
CA ASP A 47 23.28 18.76 8.41
C ASP A 47 24.03 18.06 7.27
N GLY A 48 23.73 16.78 7.01
CA GLY A 48 24.39 15.94 6.03
C GLY A 48 25.57 15.13 6.58
N THR A 49 25.86 15.23 7.88
CA THR A 49 26.86 14.38 8.53
C THR A 49 26.45 12.91 8.42
N VAL A 50 27.38 12.07 7.96
CA VAL A 50 27.18 10.62 7.80
C VAL A 50 28.03 9.89 8.82
N THR A 51 27.41 9.03 9.62
CA THR A 51 28.10 8.18 10.62
C THR A 51 27.79 6.71 10.36
N VAL A 52 28.81 5.86 10.38
CA VAL A 52 28.62 4.41 10.25
C VAL A 52 28.28 3.84 11.63
N LEU A 53 27.05 3.34 11.79
CA LEU A 53 26.56 2.77 13.04
C LEU A 53 27.13 1.37 13.28
N ALA A 54 27.17 0.54 12.24
CA ALA A 54 27.64 -0.83 12.31
C ALA A 54 27.98 -1.38 10.92
N ARG A 55 28.76 -2.47 10.88
CA ARG A 55 29.06 -3.23 9.67
C ARG A 55 28.75 -4.70 9.90
N ALA A 56 28.21 -5.35 8.87
CA ALA A 56 28.01 -6.78 8.85
C ALA A 56 28.62 -7.37 7.57
N GLN A 57 29.21 -8.55 7.68
CA GLN A 57 29.66 -9.34 6.55
C GLN A 57 29.12 -10.76 6.69
N GLN A 58 28.67 -11.33 5.58
CA GLN A 58 28.28 -12.72 5.50
C GLN A 58 28.86 -13.35 4.24
N SER A 59 29.61 -14.43 4.42
CA SER A 59 30.12 -15.28 3.35
C SER A 59 29.32 -16.59 3.34
N GLY A 60 28.82 -17.00 2.19
CA GLY A 60 27.89 -18.12 2.06
C GLY A 60 26.48 -17.83 2.62
N PRO A 61 25.59 -18.82 2.61
CA PRO A 61 24.26 -18.68 3.18
C PRO A 61 24.31 -18.33 4.67
N GLY A 62 23.57 -17.31 5.10
CA GLY A 62 23.51 -16.90 6.52
C GLY A 62 22.79 -15.58 6.74
N THR A 63 22.54 -15.23 8.00
CA THR A 63 21.89 -13.97 8.39
C THR A 63 22.75 -13.22 9.42
N GLN A 64 22.90 -11.92 9.22
CA GLN A 64 23.51 -11.00 10.16
C GLN A 64 22.48 -9.99 10.64
N ILE A 65 22.47 -9.71 11.94
CA ILE A 65 21.55 -8.77 12.57
C ILE A 65 22.38 -7.58 13.05
N PHE A 66 21.99 -6.37 12.64
CA PHE A 66 22.61 -5.14 13.12
C PHE A 66 22.06 -4.78 14.51
N PRO A 67 22.82 -4.04 15.34
CA PRO A 67 22.31 -3.56 16.62
C PRO A 67 20.97 -2.83 16.46
N PRO A 68 19.96 -3.12 17.31
CA PRO A 68 18.67 -2.46 17.22
C PRO A 68 18.80 -0.96 17.53
N LEU A 69 18.07 -0.14 16.79
CA LEU A 69 18.09 1.31 16.91
C LEU A 69 16.81 1.78 17.59
N ARG A 70 16.93 2.61 18.62
CA ARG A 70 15.77 3.26 19.25
C ARG A 70 15.42 4.52 18.48
N LEU A 71 14.21 4.60 17.94
CA LEU A 71 13.78 5.74 17.11
C LEU A 71 13.79 7.08 17.87
N ALA A 72 13.52 7.07 19.17
CA ALA A 72 13.49 8.29 19.98
C ALA A 72 14.85 9.00 20.08
N ASP A 73 15.95 8.24 19.91
CA ASP A 73 17.31 8.72 20.13
C ASP A 73 17.97 9.22 18.83
N MET A 74 17.25 9.16 17.70
CA MET A 74 17.79 9.46 16.37
C MET A 74 16.87 10.39 15.57
N GLU A 75 17.48 11.19 14.69
CA GLU A 75 16.79 12.05 13.72
C GLU A 75 17.40 11.89 12.32
N GLY A 76 16.68 12.27 11.27
CA GLY A 76 17.18 12.18 9.90
C GLY A 76 16.88 10.83 9.25
N ALA A 77 17.91 10.11 8.77
CA ALA A 77 17.71 8.87 8.01
C ALA A 77 18.72 7.77 8.32
N VAL A 78 18.33 6.51 8.09
CA VAL A 78 19.24 5.36 8.13
C VAL A 78 19.31 4.72 6.74
N LEU A 79 20.51 4.48 6.22
CA LEU A 79 20.74 3.92 4.90
C LEU A 79 21.70 2.72 4.97
N PRO A 80 21.27 1.50 4.59
CA PRO A 80 22.19 0.39 4.39
C PRO A 80 22.96 0.59 3.08
N VAL A 81 24.29 0.58 3.16
CA VAL A 81 25.21 0.74 2.04
C VAL A 81 25.96 -0.56 1.83
N VAL A 82 25.86 -1.14 0.64
CA VAL A 82 26.60 -2.34 0.25
C VAL A 82 28.03 -1.91 -0.11
N GLU A 83 28.99 -2.14 0.79
CA GLU A 83 30.40 -1.82 0.57
C GLU A 83 31.09 -2.85 -0.34
N HIS A 84 30.67 -4.11 -0.27
CA HIS A 84 31.21 -5.20 -1.08
C HIS A 84 30.11 -6.24 -1.36
N ALA A 85 30.06 -6.76 -2.59
CA ALA A 85 29.28 -7.92 -2.93
C ALA A 85 29.95 -8.69 -4.08
N VAL A 86 30.21 -9.98 -3.89
CA VAL A 86 30.73 -10.83 -4.97
C VAL A 86 29.69 -10.90 -6.09
N LYS A 87 30.15 -10.85 -7.34
CA LYS A 87 29.26 -10.93 -8.52
C LYS A 87 28.41 -12.20 -8.46
N GLY A 88 27.11 -12.07 -8.62
CA GLY A 88 26.16 -13.19 -8.52
C GLY A 88 25.67 -13.49 -7.10
N SER A 89 26.10 -12.74 -6.08
CA SER A 89 25.56 -12.90 -4.72
C SER A 89 24.06 -12.64 -4.69
N SER A 90 23.33 -13.49 -3.97
CA SER A 90 21.90 -13.38 -3.71
C SER A 90 21.70 -13.01 -2.25
N TYR A 91 21.08 -11.85 -1.99
CA TYR A 91 20.89 -11.33 -0.64
C TYR A 91 19.73 -10.35 -0.55
N ASP A 92 19.23 -10.19 0.67
CA ASP A 92 18.24 -9.20 1.06
C ASP A 92 18.73 -8.38 2.24
N ILE A 93 18.35 -7.11 2.28
CA ILE A 93 18.53 -6.22 3.43
C ILE A 93 17.14 -5.77 3.84
N THR A 94 16.79 -5.98 5.11
CA THR A 94 15.43 -5.75 5.59
C THR A 94 15.46 -4.91 6.85
N PHE A 95 14.60 -3.89 6.89
CA PHE A 95 14.20 -3.21 8.11
C PHE A 95 13.05 -3.98 8.75
N GLY A 96 13.12 -4.22 10.06
CA GLY A 96 12.10 -4.97 10.79
C GLY A 96 12.01 -4.51 12.24
N THR A 97 11.01 -5.01 12.96
CA THR A 97 10.82 -4.74 14.38
C THR A 97 10.09 -5.90 15.04
N ASP A 98 10.30 -6.06 16.34
CA ASP A 98 9.53 -6.92 17.23
C ASP A 98 8.44 -6.14 17.99
N ASP A 99 8.34 -4.82 17.78
CA ASP A 99 7.32 -3.99 18.39
C ASP A 99 5.92 -4.45 17.98
N GLN A 100 4.99 -4.36 18.93
CA GLN A 100 3.60 -4.69 18.65
C GLN A 100 2.97 -3.61 17.76
N PRO A 101 2.25 -4.00 16.70
CA PRO A 101 1.57 -3.05 15.82
C PRO A 101 0.44 -2.33 16.56
N GLU A 102 0.24 -1.04 16.23
CA GLU A 102 -0.93 -0.26 16.65
C GLU A 102 -2.23 -0.85 16.08
N THR A 103 -2.17 -1.36 14.85
CA THR A 103 -3.29 -2.01 14.15
C THR A 103 -2.92 -3.47 13.84
N PRO A 104 -3.09 -4.41 14.79
CA PRO A 104 -2.69 -5.82 14.61
C PRO A 104 -3.51 -6.56 13.55
N ASN A 105 -4.78 -6.17 13.38
CA ASN A 105 -5.72 -6.68 12.39
C ASN A 105 -5.84 -5.72 11.18
N LEU A 106 -4.71 -5.17 10.75
CA LEU A 106 -4.64 -4.26 9.60
C LEU A 106 -5.23 -4.94 8.36
N ARG A 107 -6.21 -4.28 7.74
CA ARG A 107 -6.74 -4.65 6.42
C ARG A 107 -6.91 -3.40 5.56
N ILE A 108 -6.21 -3.34 4.43
CA ILE A 108 -6.17 -2.18 3.53
C ILE A 108 -6.88 -2.54 2.23
N ASN A 109 -7.84 -1.71 1.81
CA ASN A 109 -8.34 -1.77 0.44
C ASN A 109 -7.56 -0.78 -0.45
N TYR A 110 -6.85 -1.28 -1.44
CA TYR A 110 -6.21 -0.47 -2.47
C TYR A 110 -7.25 -0.19 -3.56
N VAL A 111 -7.39 1.07 -3.97
CA VAL A 111 -8.44 1.51 -4.89
C VAL A 111 -7.82 2.30 -6.03
N PHE A 112 -7.99 1.82 -7.25
CA PHE A 112 -7.75 2.63 -8.45
C PHE A 112 -8.97 2.68 -9.35
N CYS A 113 -9.16 3.81 -10.01
CA CYS A 113 -10.16 3.96 -11.05
C CYS A 113 -9.51 3.95 -12.43
N THR A 114 -10.20 3.40 -13.42
CA THR A 114 -9.70 3.31 -14.79
C THR A 114 -10.72 3.80 -15.81
N PHE A 115 -10.22 4.27 -16.95
CA PHE A 115 -11.04 4.60 -18.12
C PHE A 115 -10.33 4.15 -19.40
N LYS A 116 -10.76 2.99 -19.94
CA LYS A 116 -10.25 2.44 -21.22
C LYS A 116 -8.73 2.20 -21.24
N ARG A 117 -8.17 1.67 -20.14
CA ARG A 117 -6.73 1.39 -19.97
C ARG A 117 -6.45 -0.04 -19.49
N ALA A 118 -7.08 -1.02 -20.15
CA ALA A 118 -7.08 -2.41 -19.70
C ALA A 118 -5.66 -3.00 -19.46
N GLU A 119 -4.68 -2.65 -20.29
CA GLU A 119 -3.30 -3.14 -20.14
C GLU A 119 -2.64 -2.68 -18.83
N TYR A 120 -2.79 -1.40 -18.48
CA TYR A 120 -2.26 -0.84 -17.23
C TYR A 120 -2.92 -1.48 -16.02
N VAL A 121 -4.24 -1.65 -16.07
CA VAL A 121 -5.07 -2.23 -15.01
C VAL A 121 -4.70 -3.68 -14.76
N GLN A 122 -4.59 -4.48 -15.82
CA GLN A 122 -4.16 -5.89 -15.72
C GLN A 122 -2.76 -6.00 -15.13
N ARG A 123 -1.79 -5.22 -15.64
CA ARG A 123 -0.42 -5.21 -15.10
C ARG A 123 -0.40 -4.88 -13.61
N ASN A 124 -1.14 -3.86 -13.19
CA ASN A 124 -1.18 -3.41 -11.81
C ASN A 124 -1.86 -4.43 -10.88
N ALA A 125 -2.92 -5.10 -11.34
CA ALA A 125 -3.55 -6.20 -10.63
C ALA A 125 -2.60 -7.39 -10.46
N ASP A 126 -1.79 -7.71 -11.47
CA ASP A 126 -0.81 -8.80 -11.38
C ASP A 126 0.35 -8.47 -10.43
N VAL A 127 0.80 -7.21 -10.41
CA VAL A 127 1.79 -6.74 -9.42
C VAL A 127 1.21 -6.83 -8.00
N PHE A 128 -0.07 -6.48 -7.81
CA PHE A 128 -0.76 -6.62 -6.53
C PHE A 128 -0.88 -8.08 -6.10
N ARG A 129 -1.30 -8.99 -6.99
CA ARG A 129 -1.38 -10.43 -6.72
C ARG A 129 -0.02 -11.01 -6.35
N ASP A 130 1.04 -10.57 -7.02
CA ASP A 130 2.40 -10.96 -6.69
C ASP A 130 2.83 -10.47 -5.31
N TYR A 131 2.48 -9.24 -4.94
CA TYR A 131 2.65 -8.72 -3.57
C TYR A 131 1.90 -9.58 -2.54
N VAL A 132 0.61 -9.85 -2.76
CA VAL A 132 -0.24 -10.66 -1.85
C VAL A 132 0.40 -12.03 -1.65
N ARG A 133 0.74 -12.73 -2.72
CA ARG A 133 1.35 -14.06 -2.67
C ARG A 133 2.71 -14.07 -1.98
N ARG A 134 3.59 -13.09 -2.27
CA ARG A 134 4.95 -13.04 -1.70
C ARG A 134 4.94 -12.69 -0.21
N ASN A 135 3.99 -11.88 0.22
CA ASN A 135 3.92 -11.36 1.59
C ASN A 135 2.83 -12.03 2.45
N ARG A 136 2.05 -12.96 1.87
CA ARG A 136 0.88 -13.60 2.50
C ARG A 136 -0.09 -12.58 3.08
N ALA A 137 -0.44 -11.63 2.23
CA ALA A 137 -1.25 -10.48 2.59
C ALA A 137 -2.73 -10.66 2.23
N GLU A 138 -3.23 -11.90 2.04
CA GLU A 138 -4.63 -12.18 1.69
C GLU A 138 -5.61 -11.62 2.74
N ASP A 139 -5.23 -11.71 4.02
CA ASP A 139 -6.01 -11.18 5.13
C ASP A 139 -5.77 -9.67 5.35
N GLU A 140 -4.68 -9.11 4.81
CA GLU A 140 -4.24 -7.73 5.07
C GLU A 140 -4.50 -6.75 3.92
N ALA A 141 -4.71 -7.24 2.70
CA ALA A 141 -4.77 -6.41 1.51
C ALA A 141 -5.83 -6.90 0.52
N HIS A 142 -6.60 -5.96 0.00
CA HIS A 142 -7.56 -6.18 -1.07
C HIS A 142 -7.38 -5.12 -2.15
N LEU A 143 -7.74 -5.44 -3.39
CA LEU A 143 -7.71 -4.49 -4.51
C LEU A 143 -9.11 -4.28 -5.05
N THR A 144 -9.54 -3.04 -5.15
CA THR A 144 -10.78 -2.62 -5.80
C THR A 144 -10.48 -1.79 -7.03
N VAL A 145 -10.99 -2.25 -8.18
CA VAL A 145 -10.92 -1.54 -9.46
C VAL A 145 -12.28 -0.91 -9.74
N VAL A 146 -12.30 0.40 -9.96
CA VAL A 146 -13.50 1.12 -10.40
C VAL A 146 -13.38 1.44 -11.88
N ASP A 147 -14.15 0.78 -12.73
CA ASP A 147 -14.11 0.94 -14.17
C ASP A 147 -15.13 1.97 -14.65
N ASN A 148 -14.64 3.15 -15.02
CA ASN A 148 -15.44 4.26 -15.57
C ASN A 148 -15.68 4.12 -17.09
N GLY A 149 -15.06 3.14 -17.76
CA GLY A 149 -14.91 3.10 -19.22
C GLY A 149 -15.76 2.05 -19.95
N SER A 150 -16.25 1.04 -19.24
CA SER A 150 -16.91 -0.14 -19.82
C SER A 150 -18.42 -0.05 -19.95
N GLY A 151 -19.07 0.94 -19.34
CA GLY A 151 -20.53 0.95 -19.23
C GLY A 151 -20.98 -0.03 -18.13
N SER A 152 -21.71 -1.09 -18.49
CA SER A 152 -22.26 -2.08 -17.54
C SER A 152 -21.43 -3.36 -17.39
N ASP A 153 -20.42 -3.58 -18.22
CA ASP A 153 -19.65 -4.83 -18.26
C ASP A 153 -18.34 -4.71 -17.48
N SER A 154 -18.29 -5.26 -16.26
CA SER A 154 -17.09 -5.22 -15.41
C SER A 154 -15.88 -5.96 -16.01
N SER A 155 -16.07 -6.84 -17.00
CA SER A 155 -14.98 -7.57 -17.65
C SER A 155 -14.16 -6.72 -18.63
N ALA A 156 -14.66 -5.55 -19.04
CA ALA A 156 -14.02 -4.70 -20.04
C ALA A 156 -12.80 -3.91 -19.53
N CYS A 157 -12.56 -3.84 -18.21
CA CYS A 157 -11.31 -3.32 -17.66
C CYS A 157 -10.11 -4.28 -17.85
N GLY A 158 -10.35 -5.50 -18.34
CA GLY A 158 -9.31 -6.50 -18.61
C GLY A 158 -8.89 -7.33 -17.40
N VAL A 159 -9.37 -7.01 -16.19
CA VAL A 159 -9.06 -7.74 -14.95
C VAL A 159 -10.21 -8.65 -14.56
N GLN A 160 -9.89 -9.93 -14.32
CA GLN A 160 -10.84 -10.87 -13.74
C GLN A 160 -10.86 -10.71 -12.21
N PRO A 161 -12.04 -10.55 -11.59
CA PRO A 161 -12.19 -10.57 -10.14
C PRO A 161 -11.77 -11.92 -9.53
N ASP A 162 -11.29 -11.89 -8.30
CA ASP A 162 -10.94 -13.06 -7.50
C ASP A 162 -11.15 -12.76 -5.99
N ALA A 163 -10.66 -13.63 -5.11
CA ALA A 163 -10.82 -13.47 -3.67
C ALA A 163 -10.21 -12.16 -3.11
N ASN A 164 -9.17 -11.62 -3.75
CA ASN A 164 -8.45 -10.42 -3.30
C ASN A 164 -8.59 -9.24 -4.27
N VAL A 165 -9.33 -9.40 -5.37
CA VAL A 165 -9.54 -8.38 -6.40
C VAL A 165 -11.02 -8.26 -6.74
N THR A 166 -11.61 -7.08 -6.55
CA THR A 166 -13.00 -6.76 -6.91
C THR A 166 -13.04 -5.69 -7.99
N VAL A 167 -13.99 -5.79 -8.92
CA VAL A 167 -14.22 -4.80 -9.97
C VAL A 167 -15.63 -4.26 -9.88
N PHE A 168 -15.78 -2.94 -9.89
CA PHE A 168 -17.07 -2.24 -9.97
C PHE A 168 -17.18 -1.48 -11.29
N ALA A 169 -18.25 -1.74 -12.04
CA ALA A 169 -18.62 -0.90 -13.17
C ALA A 169 -19.19 0.44 -12.68
N ASN A 170 -18.76 1.54 -13.29
CA ASN A 170 -19.13 2.90 -12.92
C ASN A 170 -19.38 3.73 -14.18
N SER A 171 -20.35 4.63 -14.12
CA SER A 171 -20.52 5.67 -15.14
C SER A 171 -19.26 6.56 -15.19
N ASN A 172 -19.01 7.21 -16.33
CA ASN A 172 -17.85 8.07 -16.45
C ASN A 172 -18.01 9.36 -15.63
N THR A 173 -17.62 9.30 -14.35
CA THR A 173 -17.59 10.44 -13.42
C THR A 173 -16.16 10.97 -13.21
N GLY A 174 -15.25 10.65 -14.13
CA GLY A 174 -13.84 11.05 -14.05
C GLY A 174 -13.08 10.41 -12.89
N GLY A 175 -11.82 10.82 -12.71
CA GLY A 175 -10.96 10.27 -11.66
C GLY A 175 -11.53 10.49 -10.26
N ALA A 176 -12.00 11.70 -9.96
CA ALA A 176 -12.56 12.05 -8.67
C ALA A 176 -13.81 11.22 -8.32
N GLY A 177 -14.69 11.03 -9.29
CA GLY A 177 -15.88 10.18 -9.14
C GLY A 177 -15.53 8.70 -9.00
N GLY A 178 -14.55 8.20 -9.75
CA GLY A 178 -14.08 6.81 -9.64
C GLY A 178 -13.47 6.51 -8.27
N PHE A 179 -12.59 7.38 -7.78
CA PHE A 179 -12.03 7.26 -6.43
C PHE A 179 -13.09 7.38 -5.34
N GLY A 180 -14.01 8.34 -5.46
CA GLY A 180 -15.12 8.50 -4.52
C GLY A 180 -16.06 7.28 -4.52
N ARG A 181 -16.27 6.64 -5.67
CA ARG A 181 -17.01 5.37 -5.75
C ARG A 181 -16.28 4.24 -5.04
N GLY A 182 -14.97 4.10 -5.23
CA GLY A 182 -14.19 3.09 -4.52
C GLY A 182 -14.19 3.29 -3.01
N LEU A 183 -14.11 4.55 -2.54
CA LEU A 183 -14.31 4.88 -1.12
C LEU A 183 -15.71 4.50 -0.64
N TYR A 184 -16.76 4.80 -1.42
CA TYR A 184 -18.13 4.43 -1.11
C TYR A 184 -18.28 2.91 -0.97
N GLU A 185 -17.81 2.13 -1.94
CA GLU A 185 -17.94 0.67 -1.92
C GLU A 185 -17.20 0.04 -0.74
N SER A 186 -16.02 0.58 -0.41
CA SER A 186 -15.20 0.13 0.71
C SER A 186 -15.84 0.41 2.07
N CYS A 187 -16.51 1.55 2.23
CA CYS A 187 -16.98 2.02 3.54
C CYS A 187 -18.48 1.79 3.77
N TYR A 188 -19.28 1.76 2.71
CA TYR A 188 -20.74 1.78 2.79
C TYR A 188 -21.45 0.83 1.82
N GLY A 189 -20.78 0.43 0.74
CA GLY A 189 -21.35 -0.37 -0.33
C GLY A 189 -21.01 -1.85 -0.22
N GLY A 190 -20.83 -2.50 -1.37
CA GLY A 190 -20.68 -3.95 -1.51
C GLY A 190 -19.40 -4.55 -0.92
N GLN A 191 -18.50 -3.74 -0.38
CA GLN A 191 -17.30 -4.20 0.33
C GLN A 191 -17.26 -3.75 1.80
N ALA A 192 -18.29 -3.09 2.33
CA ALA A 192 -18.29 -2.59 3.70
C ALA A 192 -18.12 -3.70 4.76
N GLU A 193 -18.61 -4.91 4.47
CA GLU A 193 -18.53 -6.07 5.36
C GLU A 193 -17.13 -6.75 5.36
N GLN A 194 -16.21 -6.32 4.49
CA GLN A 194 -14.85 -6.87 4.42
C GLN A 194 -13.97 -6.45 5.62
N GLY A 195 -14.43 -5.54 6.48
CA GLY A 195 -13.70 -5.13 7.68
C GLY A 195 -12.43 -4.32 7.40
N PHE A 196 -12.42 -3.49 6.34
CA PHE A 196 -11.28 -2.65 6.04
C PHE A 196 -11.00 -1.63 7.16
N THR A 197 -9.75 -1.59 7.61
CA THR A 197 -9.27 -0.57 8.55
C THR A 197 -8.88 0.71 7.82
N HIS A 198 -8.38 0.59 6.60
CA HIS A 198 -7.85 1.68 5.78
C HIS A 198 -8.19 1.50 4.31
N VAL A 199 -8.21 2.60 3.57
CA VAL A 199 -8.32 2.64 2.11
C VAL A 199 -7.14 3.43 1.55
N CYS A 200 -6.49 2.89 0.53
CA CYS A 200 -5.39 3.53 -0.18
C CYS A 200 -5.76 3.81 -1.63
N LEU A 201 -5.87 5.08 -2.00
CA LEU A 201 -6.10 5.51 -3.38
C LEU A 201 -4.78 5.49 -4.16
N LEU A 202 -4.82 5.01 -5.40
CA LEU A 202 -3.68 4.99 -6.32
C LEU A 202 -4.15 5.12 -7.78
N ASP A 203 -3.29 5.65 -8.66
CA ASP A 203 -3.62 5.83 -10.08
C ASP A 203 -3.49 4.51 -10.87
N ASP A 204 -4.19 4.39 -12.00
CA ASP A 204 -4.10 3.20 -12.87
C ASP A 204 -2.87 3.23 -13.79
N ASP A 205 -2.34 4.39 -14.13
CA ASP A 205 -1.20 4.57 -15.05
C ASP A 205 0.16 4.78 -14.35
N ILE A 206 0.29 4.31 -13.12
CA ILE A 206 1.57 4.29 -12.40
C ILE A 206 2.33 2.99 -12.68
N TYR A 207 3.65 3.04 -12.51
CA TYR A 207 4.49 1.85 -12.49
C TYR A 207 4.59 1.35 -11.06
N LEU A 208 3.68 0.43 -10.71
CA LEU A 208 3.65 -0.19 -9.39
C LEU A 208 4.86 -1.09 -9.15
N HIS A 209 5.32 -1.09 -7.91
CA HIS A 209 6.36 -1.98 -7.42
C HIS A 209 5.85 -2.68 -6.15
N PRO A 210 5.96 -4.03 -6.00
CA PRO A 210 5.43 -4.77 -4.85
C PRO A 210 5.88 -4.22 -3.47
N GLU A 211 7.11 -3.74 -3.40
CA GLU A 211 7.69 -3.09 -2.21
C GLU A 211 6.89 -1.88 -1.72
N MET A 212 6.19 -1.15 -2.59
CA MET A 212 5.35 -0.02 -2.16
C MET A 212 4.16 -0.48 -1.31
N PHE A 213 3.54 -1.61 -1.69
CA PHE A 213 2.52 -2.22 -0.86
C PHE A 213 3.09 -2.75 0.45
N ALA A 214 4.28 -3.37 0.44
CA ALA A 214 4.93 -3.87 1.63
C ALA A 214 5.27 -2.76 2.63
N ARG A 215 5.86 -1.65 2.14
CA ARG A 215 6.21 -0.49 2.97
C ARG A 215 5.01 0.25 3.50
N ASN A 216 3.98 0.43 2.67
CA ASN A 216 2.73 1.02 3.12
C ASN A 216 2.10 0.17 4.21
N THR A 217 1.97 -1.14 3.99
CA THR A 217 1.43 -2.07 5.00
C THR A 217 2.23 -2.03 6.30
N ALA A 218 3.57 -2.05 6.23
CA ALA A 218 4.42 -1.91 7.41
C ALA A 218 4.19 -0.57 8.13
N PHE A 219 4.10 0.55 7.41
CA PHE A 219 3.85 1.86 8.02
C PHE A 219 2.46 1.95 8.65
N MET A 220 1.43 1.44 7.97
CA MET A 220 0.05 1.46 8.45
C MET A 220 -0.15 0.61 9.71
N ARG A 221 0.61 -0.50 9.87
CA ARG A 221 0.56 -1.31 11.11
C ARG A 221 0.90 -0.50 12.36
N PHE A 222 1.78 0.49 12.24
CA PHE A 222 2.24 1.31 13.36
C PHE A 222 1.70 2.75 13.31
N LEU A 223 0.87 3.11 12.33
CA LEU A 223 0.37 4.48 12.19
C LEU A 223 -0.51 4.86 13.38
N LYS A 224 -0.18 5.99 14.02
CA LYS A 224 -1.00 6.56 15.11
C LYS A 224 -2.31 7.11 14.54
N PRO A 225 -3.43 7.05 15.30
CA PRO A 225 -4.65 7.76 14.95
C PRO A 225 -4.40 9.26 14.71
N GLY A 226 -5.13 9.86 13.77
CA GLY A 226 -4.98 11.27 13.42
C GLY A 226 -3.92 11.55 12.35
N PHE A 227 -3.45 10.53 11.63
CA PHE A 227 -2.61 10.69 10.45
C PHE A 227 -3.21 10.01 9.22
N HIS A 228 -2.90 10.55 8.04
CA HIS A 228 -3.06 9.87 6.75
C HIS A 228 -1.76 9.96 5.95
N VAL A 229 -1.55 9.02 5.03
CA VAL A 229 -0.24 8.78 4.41
C VAL A 229 -0.29 9.08 2.92
N GLY A 230 0.67 9.86 2.42
CA GLY A 230 0.92 10.06 1.00
C GLY A 230 2.26 9.47 0.56
N ALA A 231 2.54 9.54 -0.75
CA ALA A 231 3.86 9.22 -1.30
C ALA A 231 4.35 10.31 -2.27
N PRO A 232 5.67 10.59 -2.31
CA PRO A 232 6.25 11.42 -3.36
C PRO A 232 6.09 10.79 -4.75
N MET A 233 5.89 11.63 -5.75
CA MET A 233 5.85 11.23 -7.16
C MET A 233 7.20 11.50 -7.83
N TYR A 234 7.66 10.55 -8.63
CA TYR A 234 8.90 10.60 -9.40
C TYR A 234 8.61 10.32 -10.88
N PRO A 235 9.20 11.09 -11.83
CA PRO A 235 9.02 10.84 -13.26
C PRO A 235 9.64 9.51 -13.69
N ALA A 236 8.91 8.73 -14.49
CA ALA A 236 9.35 7.44 -14.99
C ALA A 236 10.33 7.52 -16.19
N SER A 237 10.72 8.71 -16.64
CA SER A 237 11.37 8.95 -17.94
C SER A 237 12.84 8.50 -18.06
N SER A 238 13.37 7.70 -17.13
CA SER A 238 14.69 7.07 -17.30
C SER A 238 14.52 5.70 -17.93
N GLU A 239 15.41 5.31 -18.87
CA GLU A 239 15.39 4.00 -19.55
C GLU A 239 15.30 2.81 -18.57
N ASN A 240 15.73 3.02 -17.32
CA ASN A 240 15.73 2.02 -16.24
C ASN A 240 14.68 2.26 -15.14
N ARG A 241 13.76 3.23 -15.29
CA ARG A 241 12.75 3.60 -14.28
C ARG A 241 13.30 3.84 -12.86
N VAL A 242 14.54 4.33 -12.79
CA VAL A 242 15.18 4.73 -11.53
C VAL A 242 14.77 6.17 -11.21
N PRO A 243 14.19 6.46 -10.03
CA PRO A 243 13.77 7.78 -9.64
C PRO A 243 15.01 8.62 -9.25
N LEU A 244 15.45 9.49 -10.16
CA LEU A 244 16.59 10.39 -9.91
C LEU A 244 16.17 11.74 -9.34
N ARG A 245 14.96 12.21 -9.68
CA ARG A 245 14.45 13.50 -9.23
C ARG A 245 13.00 13.40 -8.81
N SER A 246 12.64 14.05 -7.70
CA SER A 246 11.24 14.16 -7.29
C SER A 246 10.51 15.16 -8.18
N ALA A 247 9.35 14.76 -8.71
CA ALA A 247 8.43 15.68 -9.37
C ALA A 247 7.63 16.49 -8.35
N CYS A 248 7.16 15.82 -7.30
CA CYS A 248 6.35 16.41 -6.24
C CYS A 248 6.40 15.54 -5.00
N PHE A 249 6.80 16.11 -3.86
CA PHE A 249 6.65 15.49 -2.55
C PHE A 249 5.22 15.65 -2.02
N GLY A 250 4.63 16.84 -2.18
CA GLY A 250 3.26 17.18 -1.79
C GLY A 250 2.95 18.64 -2.12
N HIS A 251 1.71 19.09 -1.96
CA HIS A 251 1.28 20.42 -2.39
C HIS A 251 0.98 21.36 -1.23
N LYS A 252 1.35 22.64 -1.36
CA LYS A 252 0.95 23.72 -0.46
C LYS A 252 -0.14 24.59 -1.08
N TYR A 253 -1.32 24.60 -0.46
CA TYR A 253 -2.51 25.28 -0.95
C TYR A 253 -2.52 26.75 -0.52
N ARG A 254 -2.55 27.68 -1.49
CA ARG A 254 -2.57 29.12 -1.19
C ARG A 254 -3.98 29.70 -1.04
N GLY A 255 -4.97 29.05 -1.63
CA GLY A 255 -6.37 29.49 -1.68
C GLY A 255 -6.60 30.90 -2.25
N THR A 256 -5.86 31.21 -3.29
CA THR A 256 -6.05 32.38 -4.17
C THR A 256 -7.03 32.07 -5.31
N VAL A 257 -7.56 33.06 -6.04
CA VAL A 257 -8.45 32.80 -7.20
C VAL A 257 -7.71 32.05 -8.32
N HIS A 258 -6.43 32.38 -8.52
CA HIS A 258 -5.54 31.67 -9.42
C HIS A 258 -4.91 30.42 -8.74
N PRO A 259 -4.76 29.28 -9.44
CA PRO A 259 -4.09 28.09 -8.92
C PRO A 259 -2.56 28.25 -8.91
N SER A 260 -2.05 29.08 -8.00
CA SER A 260 -0.61 29.34 -7.79
C SER A 260 -0.02 28.53 -6.62
N ASP A 261 -0.59 27.34 -6.36
CA ASP A 261 -0.09 26.43 -5.32
C ASP A 261 1.34 25.97 -5.63
N SER A 262 2.06 25.54 -4.59
CA SER A 262 3.47 25.14 -4.70
C SER A 262 3.60 23.63 -4.56
N ALA A 263 4.29 22.98 -5.51
CA ALA A 263 4.72 21.59 -5.37
C ALA A 263 6.03 21.56 -4.57
N LEU A 264 5.97 21.02 -3.36
CA LEU A 264 7.13 20.87 -2.48
C LEU A 264 8.04 19.75 -3.00
N GLY A 265 9.35 19.88 -2.78
CA GLY A 265 10.34 18.88 -3.17
C GLY A 265 10.56 18.72 -4.69
N ALA A 266 9.88 19.51 -5.52
CA ALA A 266 10.04 19.43 -6.97
C ALA A 266 11.49 19.73 -7.40
N GLY A 267 12.08 18.81 -8.17
CA GLY A 267 13.44 18.89 -8.68
C GLY A 267 14.53 18.39 -7.73
N LEU A 268 14.21 17.97 -6.51
CA LEU A 268 15.19 17.42 -5.58
C LEU A 268 15.79 16.11 -6.11
N ASP A 269 17.12 15.99 -6.03
CA ASP A 269 17.87 14.79 -6.39
C ASP A 269 17.72 13.73 -5.29
N THR A 270 17.30 12.51 -5.66
CA THR A 270 17.10 11.42 -4.70
C THR A 270 18.39 10.95 -4.03
N ALA A 271 19.56 11.24 -4.60
CA ALA A 271 20.84 11.01 -3.94
C ALA A 271 21.12 12.02 -2.80
N ASP A 272 20.51 13.21 -2.83
CA ASP A 272 20.65 14.24 -1.78
C ASP A 272 19.62 14.02 -0.66
N ILE A 273 19.81 12.93 0.10
CA ILE A 273 18.99 12.59 1.27
C ILE A 273 18.89 13.78 2.26
N PRO A 274 19.97 14.52 2.58
CA PRO A 274 19.87 15.67 3.46
C PRO A 274 18.92 16.78 2.94
N ALA A 275 18.77 16.98 1.63
CA ALA A 275 17.78 17.91 1.10
C ALA A 275 16.34 17.48 1.41
N PHE A 276 16.02 16.19 1.34
CA PHE A 276 14.71 15.66 1.74
C PHE A 276 14.47 15.78 3.25
N ILE A 277 15.50 15.66 4.08
CA ILE A 277 15.38 15.87 5.53
C ILE A 277 15.11 17.35 5.85
N ARG A 278 15.76 18.29 5.13
CA ARG A 278 15.68 19.73 5.40
C ARG A 278 14.50 20.46 4.78
N MET A 279 13.87 19.92 3.73
CA MET A 279 12.78 20.59 3.03
C MET A 279 11.56 20.85 3.94
N ASP A 280 10.62 21.67 3.47
CA ASP A 280 9.30 21.75 4.10
C ASP A 280 8.56 20.40 3.94
N ARG A 281 8.29 19.74 5.06
CA ARG A 281 7.62 18.43 5.15
C ARG A 281 6.18 18.54 5.64
N ARG A 282 5.54 19.71 5.49
CA ARG A 282 4.15 19.98 5.89
C ARG A 282 3.27 20.40 4.70
N PRO A 283 3.10 19.53 3.68
CA PRO A 283 2.15 19.77 2.61
C PRO A 283 0.71 19.81 3.17
N ASP A 284 -0.18 20.51 2.45
CA ASP A 284 -1.62 20.53 2.75
C ASP A 284 -2.36 19.39 2.06
N SER A 285 -1.81 18.82 0.97
CA SER A 285 -2.36 17.66 0.29
C SER A 285 -1.30 16.82 -0.41
N THR A 286 -1.66 15.56 -0.69
CA THR A 286 -0.95 14.63 -1.58
C THR A 286 -1.88 14.30 -2.75
N GLY A 287 -1.31 14.00 -3.92
CA GLY A 287 -2.14 13.50 -5.02
C GLY A 287 -2.64 12.08 -4.72
N TRP A 288 -3.76 11.72 -5.33
CA TRP A 288 -4.37 10.40 -5.19
C TRP A 288 -3.69 9.29 -6.01
N TRP A 289 -2.49 9.55 -6.52
CA TRP A 289 -1.57 8.51 -6.99
C TRP A 289 -1.09 7.60 -5.84
N TRP A 290 -1.09 8.12 -4.60
CA TRP A 290 -0.94 7.35 -3.35
C TRP A 290 -1.48 8.17 -2.18
N SER A 291 -2.61 7.74 -1.63
CA SER A 291 -3.21 8.36 -0.45
C SER A 291 -3.92 7.32 0.41
N CYS A 292 -3.30 6.90 1.50
CA CYS A 292 -3.81 5.92 2.45
C CYS A 292 -4.42 6.60 3.68
N MET A 293 -5.65 6.25 4.03
CA MET A 293 -6.43 6.89 5.10
C MET A 293 -7.31 5.89 5.84
N ALA A 294 -7.59 6.16 7.11
CA ALA A 294 -8.43 5.28 7.93
C ALA A 294 -9.90 5.35 7.52
N VAL A 295 -10.59 4.20 7.50
CA VAL A 295 -12.04 4.13 7.25
C VAL A 295 -12.82 4.94 8.29
N ALA A 296 -12.36 4.94 9.55
CA ALA A 296 -12.95 5.77 10.60
C ALA A 296 -12.90 7.28 10.30
N ASP A 297 -11.84 7.76 9.64
CA ASP A 297 -11.74 9.16 9.25
C ASP A 297 -12.63 9.46 8.04
N ILE A 298 -12.75 8.54 7.08
CA ILE A 298 -13.70 8.65 5.96
C ILE A 298 -15.14 8.74 6.48
N HIS A 299 -15.51 7.91 7.46
CA HIS A 299 -16.82 7.99 8.12
C HIS A 299 -17.05 9.33 8.83
N ARG A 300 -15.99 9.89 9.43
CA ARG A 300 -16.05 11.14 10.18
C ARG A 300 -16.23 12.35 9.27
N ILE A 301 -15.53 12.41 8.14
CA ILE A 301 -15.54 13.60 7.26
C ILE A 301 -16.45 13.48 6.04
N GLY A 302 -16.96 12.27 5.75
CA GLY A 302 -17.74 11.98 4.55
C GLY A 302 -16.89 11.80 3.30
N LEU A 303 -17.54 11.42 2.19
CA LEU A 303 -16.90 11.12 0.91
C LEU A 303 -16.39 12.38 0.19
N PRO A 304 -15.60 12.26 -0.89
CA PRO A 304 -15.13 13.40 -1.64
C PRO A 304 -16.25 14.29 -2.16
N TYR A 305 -15.96 15.58 -2.34
CA TYR A 305 -16.87 16.42 -3.12
C TYR A 305 -16.86 15.94 -4.59
N PRO A 306 -18.02 15.81 -5.26
CA PRO A 306 -18.14 15.18 -6.57
C PRO A 306 -17.64 16.10 -7.68
N PHE A 307 -16.33 16.27 -7.75
CA PHE A 307 -15.68 16.77 -8.96
C PHE A 307 -15.57 15.65 -9.99
N PHE A 308 -15.29 16.02 -11.24
CA PHE A 308 -14.93 15.08 -12.29
C PHE A 308 -13.44 14.72 -12.22
N ILE A 309 -12.58 15.75 -12.21
CA ILE A 309 -11.12 15.67 -12.04
C ILE A 309 -10.60 16.96 -11.40
N LYS A 310 -9.42 16.90 -10.76
CA LYS A 310 -8.66 18.02 -10.18
C LYS A 310 -9.32 18.65 -8.95
N MET A 311 -8.48 19.03 -7.98
CA MET A 311 -8.83 19.69 -6.71
C MET A 311 -9.61 18.80 -5.72
N ASP A 312 -9.95 17.59 -6.12
CA ASP A 312 -10.52 16.52 -5.30
C ASP A 312 -9.55 16.11 -4.18
N ASP A 313 -8.30 15.85 -4.55
CA ASP A 313 -7.19 15.57 -3.63
C ASP A 313 -6.93 16.71 -2.61
N VAL A 314 -6.93 17.96 -3.09
CA VAL A 314 -6.76 19.16 -2.27
C VAL A 314 -7.97 19.38 -1.36
N GLU A 315 -9.20 19.26 -1.87
CA GLU A 315 -10.43 19.42 -1.06
C GLU A 315 -10.49 18.41 0.07
N TYR A 316 -10.21 17.14 -0.24
CA TYR A 316 -10.27 16.06 0.73
C TYR A 316 -9.16 16.17 1.77
N GLY A 317 -7.92 16.46 1.35
CA GLY A 317 -6.78 16.65 2.25
C GLY A 317 -7.00 17.81 3.23
N LEU A 318 -7.55 18.93 2.75
CA LEU A 318 -7.90 20.06 3.62
C LEU A 318 -9.03 19.71 4.61
N ARG A 319 -10.03 18.91 4.22
CA ARG A 319 -11.05 18.40 5.16
C ARG A 319 -10.49 17.49 6.23
N LEU A 320 -9.62 16.56 5.84
CA LEU A 320 -8.93 15.68 6.77
C LEU A 320 -8.18 16.52 7.81
N ARG A 321 -7.41 17.51 7.35
CA ARG A 321 -6.69 18.44 8.23
C ARG A 321 -7.62 19.25 9.14
N ASP A 322 -8.72 19.78 8.62
CA ASP A 322 -9.71 20.52 9.42
C ASP A 322 -10.39 19.63 10.48
N ALA A 323 -10.43 18.31 10.25
CA ALA A 323 -10.85 17.31 11.23
C ALA A 323 -9.71 16.82 12.16
N GLY A 324 -8.51 17.40 12.07
CA GLY A 324 -7.36 17.03 12.88
C GLY A 324 -6.66 15.74 12.43
N VAL A 325 -6.82 15.33 11.16
CA VAL A 325 -6.03 14.26 10.53
C VAL A 325 -4.91 14.89 9.73
N GLU A 326 -3.67 14.68 10.15
CA GLU A 326 -2.50 15.30 9.54
C GLU A 326 -1.90 14.42 8.43
N LEU A 327 -1.44 15.05 7.35
CA LEU A 327 -0.73 14.36 6.27
C LEU A 327 0.73 14.10 6.67
N VAL A 328 1.13 12.83 6.60
CA VAL A 328 2.54 12.41 6.64
C VAL A 328 2.95 11.79 5.31
N ILE A 329 4.14 12.15 4.83
CA ILE A 329 4.73 11.59 3.61
C ILE A 329 6.15 11.12 3.96
N PRO A 330 6.40 9.81 4.04
CA PRO A 330 7.74 9.27 4.11
C PRO A 330 8.46 9.52 2.78
N PHE A 331 9.65 10.14 2.79
CA PHE A 331 10.39 10.36 1.53
C PHE A 331 10.91 9.05 0.91
N SER A 332 10.90 7.96 1.68
CA SER A 332 11.29 6.63 1.24
C SER A 332 10.17 5.89 0.51
N PHE A 333 8.96 6.45 0.48
CA PHE A 333 7.90 5.96 -0.39
C PHE A 333 8.12 6.54 -1.80
N TRP A 334 7.61 5.88 -2.83
CA TRP A 334 7.72 6.38 -4.19
C TRP A 334 6.57 5.91 -5.08
N VAL A 335 6.09 6.81 -5.91
CA VAL A 335 5.26 6.46 -7.06
C VAL A 335 5.96 6.90 -8.32
N LEU A 336 6.13 5.96 -9.25
CA LEU A 336 6.63 6.24 -10.58
C LEU A 336 5.43 6.52 -11.49
N HIS A 337 5.43 7.68 -12.12
CA HIS A 337 4.36 8.11 -13.02
C HIS A 337 4.97 8.94 -14.16
N ASP A 338 4.28 9.00 -15.30
CA ASP A 338 4.69 9.85 -16.44
C ASP A 338 4.62 11.34 -16.07
N ASP A 339 5.30 12.20 -16.82
CA ASP A 339 5.42 13.61 -16.42
C ASP A 339 4.09 14.38 -16.58
N PHE A 340 3.82 15.35 -15.69
CA PHE A 340 2.58 16.15 -15.72
C PHE A 340 2.41 16.96 -17.02
N GLU A 341 3.53 17.34 -17.65
CA GLU A 341 3.55 18.18 -18.86
C GLU A 341 2.95 17.52 -20.09
N GLU A 342 3.00 16.18 -20.18
CA GLU A 342 2.44 15.43 -21.31
C GLU A 342 0.91 15.49 -21.33
N LYS A 343 0.29 15.65 -20.15
CA LYS A 343 -1.16 15.75 -19.97
C LYS A 343 -1.68 17.21 -20.03
N TYR A 344 -0.82 18.19 -20.35
CA TYR A 344 -1.20 19.60 -20.38
C TYR A 344 -2.17 19.94 -21.52
N SER A 345 -3.33 20.50 -21.17
CA SER A 345 -4.31 21.02 -22.13
C SER A 345 -5.17 22.12 -21.52
N ALA A 346 -5.80 22.92 -22.40
CA ALA A 346 -6.78 23.92 -21.97
C ALA A 346 -7.96 23.32 -21.18
N ALA A 347 -8.36 22.08 -21.49
CA ALA A 347 -9.42 21.36 -20.76
C ALA A 347 -9.05 21.14 -19.28
N MET A 348 -7.80 20.79 -18.97
CA MET A 348 -7.37 20.59 -17.58
C MET A 348 -7.46 21.88 -16.76
N GLN A 349 -7.20 23.04 -17.40
CA GLN A 349 -7.30 24.34 -16.74
C GLN A 349 -8.75 24.67 -16.39
N TYR A 350 -9.73 24.33 -17.25
CA TYR A 350 -11.16 24.51 -16.93
C TYR A 350 -11.51 23.91 -15.56
N PHE A 351 -11.17 22.64 -15.33
CA PHE A 351 -11.48 21.95 -14.08
C PHE A 351 -10.68 22.51 -12.92
N ARG A 352 -9.38 22.77 -13.12
CA ARG A 352 -8.51 23.33 -12.09
C ARG A 352 -9.02 24.69 -11.56
N PHE A 353 -9.46 25.59 -12.45
CA PHE A 353 -10.01 26.88 -12.04
C PHE A 353 -11.42 26.76 -11.44
N ARG A 354 -12.34 26.09 -12.14
CA ARG A 354 -13.74 25.95 -11.67
C ARG A 354 -13.79 25.31 -10.28
N ASN A 355 -13.12 24.17 -10.11
CA ASN A 355 -13.17 23.42 -8.85
C ASN A 355 -12.45 24.17 -7.73
N ARG A 356 -11.41 24.95 -8.04
CA ARG A 356 -10.78 25.85 -7.07
C ARG A 356 -11.75 26.91 -6.57
N TRP A 357 -12.55 27.53 -7.43
CA TRP A 357 -13.55 28.50 -6.99
C TRP A 357 -14.68 27.85 -6.17
N VAL A 358 -15.06 26.62 -6.49
CA VAL A 358 -15.95 25.82 -5.63
C VAL A 358 -15.35 25.62 -4.24
N LEU A 359 -14.08 25.22 -4.16
CA LEU A 359 -13.38 25.07 -2.87
C LEU A 359 -13.30 26.39 -2.09
N LEU A 360 -13.00 27.51 -2.75
CA LEU A 360 -13.03 28.83 -2.12
C LEU A 360 -14.43 29.19 -1.60
N ALA A 361 -15.48 28.84 -2.34
CA ALA A 361 -16.88 29.02 -1.92
C ALA A 361 -17.18 28.21 -0.65
N GLN A 362 -16.80 26.93 -0.63
CA GLN A 362 -16.97 26.04 0.52
C GLN A 362 -16.23 26.56 1.77
N GLN A 363 -15.05 27.14 1.58
CA GLN A 363 -14.25 27.73 2.66
C GLN A 363 -14.73 29.13 3.09
N GLY A 364 -15.78 29.68 2.48
CA GLY A 364 -16.24 31.04 2.78
C GLY A 364 -15.24 32.13 2.40
N ARG A 365 -14.42 31.90 1.36
CA ARG A 365 -13.35 32.80 0.90
C ARG A 365 -13.76 33.69 -0.27
N LEU A 366 -15.06 33.89 -0.48
CA LEU A 366 -15.63 34.74 -1.54
C LEU A 366 -16.16 36.09 -1.01
N ASN A 367 -15.71 36.51 0.17
CA ASN A 367 -16.21 37.69 0.89
C ASN A 367 -15.81 39.03 0.23
N ASP A 368 -14.93 39.01 -0.76
CA ASP A 368 -14.60 40.18 -1.61
C ASP A 368 -14.96 39.91 -3.08
N PRO A 369 -16.24 40.08 -3.48
CA PRO A 369 -16.68 39.92 -4.86
C PRO A 369 -15.95 40.84 -5.85
N ALA A 370 -15.57 42.05 -5.43
CA ALA A 370 -14.94 43.05 -6.28
C ALA A 370 -13.49 42.68 -6.60
N GLY A 371 -12.72 42.29 -5.58
CA GLY A 371 -11.38 41.75 -5.74
C GLY A 371 -11.38 40.48 -6.55
N PHE A 372 -12.28 39.53 -6.24
CA PHE A 372 -12.42 38.29 -7.02
C PHE A 372 -12.71 38.57 -8.50
N THR A 373 -13.64 39.47 -8.79
CA THR A 373 -13.98 39.86 -10.18
C THR A 373 -12.80 40.52 -10.88
N THR A 374 -12.02 41.33 -10.17
CA THR A 374 -10.81 41.97 -10.70
C THR A 374 -9.71 40.95 -11.01
N GLU A 375 -9.52 39.94 -10.16
CA GLU A 375 -8.57 38.86 -10.41
C GLU A 375 -9.00 38.01 -11.60
N PHE A 376 -10.27 37.59 -11.65
CA PHE A 376 -10.83 36.85 -12.79
C PHE A 376 -10.67 37.62 -14.10
N ASP A 377 -10.97 38.91 -14.10
CA ASP A 377 -10.75 39.81 -15.23
C ASP A 377 -9.30 39.76 -15.73
N ARG A 378 -8.34 39.82 -14.81
CA ARG A 378 -6.91 39.78 -15.11
C ARG A 378 -6.52 38.45 -15.76
N LEU A 379 -7.09 37.34 -15.28
CA LEU A 379 -6.83 36.00 -15.81
C LEU A 379 -7.32 35.85 -17.26
N VAL A 380 -8.57 36.18 -17.54
CA VAL A 380 -9.14 36.10 -18.89
C VAL A 380 -8.36 37.00 -19.85
N ARG A 381 -8.04 38.23 -19.44
CA ARG A 381 -7.23 39.17 -20.23
C ARG A 381 -5.83 38.62 -20.52
N GLY A 382 -5.19 38.03 -19.51
CA GLY A 382 -3.87 37.41 -19.65
C GLY A 382 -3.84 36.33 -20.73
N PHE A 383 -4.85 35.45 -20.76
CA PHE A 383 -4.96 34.42 -21.81
C PHE A 383 -5.17 35.02 -23.20
N VAL A 384 -6.03 36.03 -23.35
CA VAL A 384 -6.25 36.72 -24.64
C VAL A 384 -4.98 37.44 -25.13
N GLU A 385 -4.26 38.07 -24.21
CA GLU A 385 -2.99 38.75 -24.47
C GLU A 385 -1.89 37.77 -24.89
N ALA A 386 -1.92 36.57 -24.31
CA ALA A 386 -1.09 35.43 -24.66
C ALA A 386 -1.56 34.68 -25.92
N ARG A 387 -2.65 35.12 -26.57
CA ARG A 387 -3.27 34.47 -27.75
C ARG A 387 -3.85 33.07 -27.47
N LYS A 388 -4.00 32.69 -26.19
CA LYS A 388 -4.60 31.44 -25.73
C LYS A 388 -6.12 31.59 -25.62
N TYR A 389 -6.82 31.58 -26.75
CA TYR A 389 -8.27 31.82 -26.81
C TYR A 389 -9.11 30.64 -26.34
N GLU A 390 -8.65 29.41 -26.48
CA GLU A 390 -9.36 28.24 -25.94
C GLU A 390 -9.31 28.28 -24.41
N HIS A 391 -8.16 28.57 -23.82
CA HIS A 391 -8.05 28.83 -22.38
C HIS A 391 -8.97 29.98 -21.92
N ALA A 392 -8.98 31.11 -22.64
CA ALA A 392 -9.84 32.24 -22.30
C ALA A 392 -11.33 31.88 -22.40
N GLN A 393 -11.73 31.12 -23.43
CA GLN A 393 -13.12 30.69 -23.58
C GLN A 393 -13.53 29.75 -22.45
N LEU A 394 -12.70 28.74 -22.17
CA LEU A 394 -12.97 27.77 -21.11
C LEU A 394 -13.02 28.44 -19.73
N LEU A 395 -12.21 29.47 -19.48
CA LEU A 395 -12.29 30.21 -18.22
C LEU A 395 -13.60 31.00 -18.08
N LEU A 396 -14.12 31.56 -19.17
CA LEU A 396 -15.43 32.22 -19.22
C LEU A 396 -16.58 31.21 -19.02
N ASP A 397 -16.49 30.05 -19.66
CA ASP A 397 -17.49 28.98 -19.52
C ASP A 397 -17.46 28.38 -18.10
N ALA A 398 -16.27 28.18 -17.53
CA ALA A 398 -16.08 27.73 -16.15
C ALA A 398 -16.77 28.67 -15.16
N MET A 399 -16.58 29.99 -15.34
CA MET A 399 -17.24 30.98 -14.50
C MET A 399 -18.76 30.95 -14.69
N THR A 400 -19.22 30.85 -15.94
CA THR A 400 -20.63 30.77 -16.26
C THR A 400 -21.30 29.57 -15.57
N HIS A 401 -20.65 28.41 -15.57
CA HIS A 401 -21.14 27.20 -14.90
C HIS A 401 -21.05 27.29 -13.37
N PHE A 402 -19.95 27.82 -12.83
CA PHE A 402 -19.77 28.03 -11.39
C PHE A 402 -20.87 28.92 -10.80
N LEU A 403 -21.27 30.00 -11.50
CA LEU A 403 -22.32 30.90 -11.04
C LEU A 403 -23.73 30.26 -11.01
N GLN A 404 -23.94 29.11 -11.66
CA GLN A 404 -25.21 28.38 -11.60
C GLN A 404 -25.40 27.62 -10.29
N GLY A 405 -24.31 27.30 -9.58
CA GLY A 405 -24.34 26.61 -8.30
C GLY A 405 -24.13 25.08 -8.38
N PRO A 406 -24.10 24.41 -7.22
CA PRO A 406 -23.69 23.01 -7.08
C PRO A 406 -24.55 22.01 -7.87
N ASP A 407 -25.87 22.09 -7.75
CA ASP A 407 -26.79 21.15 -8.41
C ASP A 407 -26.68 21.18 -9.94
N TYR A 408 -26.46 22.37 -10.50
CA TYR A 408 -26.27 22.53 -11.94
C TYR A 408 -25.00 21.80 -12.40
N LEU A 409 -23.91 21.91 -11.63
CA LEU A 409 -22.64 21.26 -11.99
C LEU A 409 -22.77 19.74 -12.01
N VAL A 410 -23.45 19.16 -11.03
CA VAL A 410 -23.66 17.70 -10.95
C VAL A 410 -24.66 17.23 -12.02
N ARG A 411 -25.80 17.91 -12.17
CA ARG A 411 -26.86 17.52 -13.13
C ARG A 411 -26.40 17.58 -14.58
N ASN A 412 -25.53 18.53 -14.92
CA ASN A 412 -25.12 18.79 -16.31
C ASN A 412 -23.68 18.35 -16.57
N GLU A 413 -23.10 17.47 -15.75
CA GLU A 413 -21.71 17.06 -15.87
C GLU A 413 -21.35 16.58 -17.29
N ASP A 414 -22.12 15.66 -17.86
CA ASP A 414 -21.91 15.13 -19.21
C ASP A 414 -21.95 16.22 -20.29
N ALA A 415 -22.94 17.11 -20.22
CA ALA A 415 -23.10 18.21 -21.18
C ALA A 415 -21.96 19.22 -21.06
N ILE A 416 -21.51 19.52 -19.84
CA ILE A 416 -20.36 20.37 -19.56
C ILE A 416 -19.09 19.74 -20.14
N LEU A 417 -18.87 18.45 -19.90
CA LEU A 417 -17.71 17.71 -20.41
C LEU A 417 -17.64 17.75 -21.94
N ALA A 418 -18.75 17.40 -22.61
CA ALA A 418 -18.85 17.47 -24.07
C ALA A 418 -18.57 18.89 -24.60
N GLY A 419 -19.07 19.91 -23.90
CA GLY A 419 -18.80 21.31 -24.21
C GLY A 419 -17.33 21.70 -24.11
N VAL A 420 -16.66 21.29 -23.02
CA VAL A 420 -15.24 21.58 -22.76
C VAL A 420 -14.35 20.93 -23.82
N PHE A 421 -14.51 19.64 -24.07
CA PHE A 421 -13.66 18.90 -25.02
C PHE A 421 -13.86 19.36 -26.47
N ARG A 422 -15.07 19.81 -26.84
CA ARG A 422 -15.33 20.39 -28.16
C ARG A 422 -14.57 21.69 -28.43
N ILE A 423 -14.22 22.45 -27.38
CA ILE A 423 -13.48 23.71 -27.51
C ILE A 423 -11.98 23.48 -27.72
N VAL A 424 -11.43 22.41 -27.14
CA VAL A 424 -9.98 22.15 -27.16
C VAL A 424 -9.58 21.50 -28.47
N VAL A 425 -8.96 22.28 -29.35
CA VAL A 425 -8.50 21.82 -30.65
C VAL A 425 -7.01 22.11 -30.81
N GLN A 426 -6.60 23.36 -30.60
CA GLN A 426 -5.24 23.84 -30.87
C GLN A 426 -4.39 23.94 -29.60
N GLU A 427 -4.99 24.25 -28.45
CA GLU A 427 -4.25 24.58 -27.21
C GLU A 427 -4.05 23.34 -26.32
N LYS A 428 -3.44 22.32 -26.91
CA LYS A 428 -2.99 21.06 -26.28
C LYS A 428 -1.60 20.71 -26.79
N ASN A 429 -0.75 20.15 -25.93
CA ASN A 429 0.61 19.77 -26.33
C ASN A 429 0.56 18.71 -27.45
N ASN A 430 1.36 18.93 -28.50
CA ASN A 430 1.65 17.96 -29.56
C ASN A 430 3.17 17.85 -29.70
N THR A 431 3.66 16.83 -30.39
CA THR A 431 5.08 16.67 -30.71
C THR A 431 5.58 17.90 -31.48
N MET A 432 6.59 18.57 -30.93
CA MET A 432 7.23 19.78 -31.44
C MET A 432 8.72 19.73 -31.04
N PRO A 433 9.56 18.95 -31.76
CA PRO A 433 10.99 18.83 -31.44
C PRO A 433 11.71 20.18 -31.50
N GLU A 434 11.32 21.01 -32.48
CA GLU A 434 11.82 22.36 -32.67
C GLU A 434 10.67 23.34 -32.92
N PRO A 435 10.86 24.65 -32.62
CA PRO A 435 9.84 25.64 -32.90
C PRO A 435 9.58 25.81 -34.41
N PRO A 436 8.31 25.99 -34.83
CA PRO A 436 7.98 26.18 -36.24
C PRO A 436 8.71 27.37 -36.87
N GLY A 437 9.28 27.16 -38.06
CA GLY A 437 9.79 28.22 -38.92
C GLY A 437 11.00 29.00 -38.39
N GLY A 438 11.75 28.47 -37.42
CA GLY A 438 12.93 29.12 -36.85
C GLY A 438 12.62 30.42 -36.09
N ALA A 439 11.38 30.57 -35.61
CA ALA A 439 10.95 31.76 -34.89
C ALA A 439 11.78 32.01 -33.61
N PRO A 440 12.09 33.28 -33.27
CA PRO A 440 12.93 33.59 -32.11
C PRO A 440 12.22 33.30 -30.78
N VAL A 441 12.97 32.81 -29.80
CA VAL A 441 12.53 32.70 -28.40
C VAL A 441 12.58 34.08 -27.73
N VAL A 442 11.46 34.52 -27.16
CA VAL A 442 11.28 35.90 -26.67
C VAL A 442 10.94 36.00 -25.18
N ASN A 443 11.22 34.98 -24.37
CA ASN A 443 10.97 35.04 -22.93
C ASN A 443 11.68 36.24 -22.27
N GLY A 444 10.97 36.94 -21.39
CA GLY A 444 11.57 37.99 -20.55
C GLY A 444 11.70 39.36 -21.20
N LEU A 445 10.97 39.64 -22.29
CA LEU A 445 10.96 40.96 -22.92
C LEU A 445 10.54 42.05 -21.92
N GLU A 446 11.38 43.08 -21.80
CA GLU A 446 11.05 44.24 -20.98
C GLU A 446 9.85 45.00 -21.56
N PRO A 447 8.92 45.51 -20.72
CA PRO A 447 7.80 46.31 -21.18
C PRO A 447 8.31 47.57 -21.91
N PRO A 448 7.51 48.17 -22.81
CA PRO A 448 7.96 49.36 -23.54
C PRO A 448 8.29 50.50 -22.58
N ALA A 449 9.44 51.16 -22.77
CA ALA A 449 9.88 52.27 -21.93
C ALA A 449 8.93 53.49 -22.02
N SER A 450 8.28 53.69 -23.17
CA SER A 450 7.31 54.77 -23.35
C SER A 450 5.99 54.49 -22.64
N LYS A 451 5.59 55.39 -21.73
CA LYS A 451 4.27 55.37 -21.05
C LYS A 451 3.11 55.29 -22.05
N ARG A 452 3.21 55.98 -23.19
CA ARG A 452 2.21 55.94 -24.26
C ARG A 452 2.10 54.54 -24.87
N THR A 453 3.22 53.91 -25.18
CA THR A 453 3.25 52.55 -25.76
C THR A 453 2.80 51.51 -24.75
N LEU A 454 3.17 51.65 -23.49
CA LEU A 454 2.68 50.78 -22.41
C LEU A 454 1.15 50.87 -22.26
N TRP A 455 0.62 52.10 -22.29
CA TRP A 455 -0.83 52.33 -22.27
C TRP A 455 -1.54 51.74 -23.50
N LEU A 456 -0.98 51.95 -24.70
CA LEU A 456 -1.51 51.37 -25.95
C LEU A 456 -1.50 49.84 -25.91
N ASN A 457 -0.41 49.21 -25.43
CA ASN A 457 -0.34 47.75 -25.27
C ASN A 457 -1.44 47.23 -24.34
N GLY A 458 -1.68 47.90 -23.21
CA GLY A 458 -2.75 47.53 -22.28
C GLY A 458 -4.15 47.69 -22.87
N ARG A 459 -4.39 48.79 -23.60
CA ARG A 459 -5.69 49.06 -24.26
C ARG A 459 -5.97 48.14 -25.45
N THR A 460 -4.92 47.68 -26.12
CA THR A 460 -5.02 46.80 -27.29
C THR A 460 -4.77 45.34 -26.98
N TRP A 461 -4.72 44.93 -25.70
CA TRP A 461 -4.48 43.54 -25.28
C TRP A 461 -3.24 42.94 -25.94
N ASN A 462 -2.10 43.61 -25.73
CA ASN A 462 -0.82 43.30 -26.34
C ASN A 462 -0.85 43.45 -27.86
N ASN A 463 -1.26 44.61 -28.39
CA ASN A 463 -1.26 44.91 -29.83
C ASN A 463 -2.14 43.99 -30.68
N HIS A 464 -3.22 43.50 -30.09
CA HIS A 464 -4.14 42.56 -30.71
C HIS A 464 -4.81 43.08 -31.99
N PHE A 465 -4.91 44.40 -32.10
CA PHE A 465 -5.56 45.09 -33.21
C PHE A 465 -4.58 45.82 -34.14
N LEU A 466 -3.27 45.72 -33.88
CA LEU A 466 -2.25 46.31 -34.75
C LEU A 466 -1.86 45.34 -35.88
N PRO A 467 -1.46 45.77 -37.08
CA PRO A 467 -1.19 44.88 -38.23
C PRO A 467 0.18 44.16 -38.15
N LEU A 468 0.53 43.62 -36.98
CA LEU A 468 1.76 42.87 -36.73
C LEU A 468 1.74 41.50 -37.42
N LYS A 469 2.91 41.05 -37.92
CA LYS A 469 3.07 39.81 -38.71
C LYS A 469 4.04 38.79 -38.12
N GLU A 470 4.62 39.07 -36.95
CA GLU A 470 5.74 38.30 -36.42
C GLU A 470 5.33 36.92 -35.89
N GLN A 471 6.25 35.97 -35.98
CA GLN A 471 6.16 34.67 -35.32
C GLN A 471 7.16 34.67 -34.16
N VAL A 472 6.73 34.23 -32.98
CA VAL A 472 7.56 34.23 -31.77
C VAL A 472 7.36 32.95 -30.98
N VAL A 473 8.36 32.59 -30.17
CA VAL A 473 8.37 31.37 -29.35
C VAL A 473 8.47 31.73 -27.88
N ILE A 474 7.68 31.04 -27.06
CA ILE A 474 7.76 31.08 -25.60
C ILE A 474 8.25 29.71 -25.14
N ASP A 475 9.45 29.68 -24.57
CA ASP A 475 10.01 28.53 -23.86
C ASP A 475 9.24 28.37 -22.54
N THR A 476 8.50 27.27 -22.40
CA THR A 476 7.67 27.01 -21.20
C THR A 476 8.47 26.54 -19.99
N THR A 477 9.76 26.21 -20.16
CA THR A 477 10.66 25.86 -19.05
C THR A 477 11.20 27.10 -18.33
N ARG A 478 10.93 28.29 -18.87
CA ARG A 478 11.35 29.58 -18.31
C ARG A 478 10.13 30.41 -17.91
N PRO A 479 10.25 31.28 -16.90
CA PRO A 479 9.22 32.29 -16.62
C PRO A 479 8.91 33.11 -17.88
N SER A 480 7.62 33.36 -18.13
CA SER A 480 7.16 34.24 -19.20
C SER A 480 6.51 35.48 -18.61
N LYS A 481 6.77 36.63 -19.23
CA LYS A 481 6.17 37.92 -18.88
C LYS A 481 5.01 38.21 -19.82
N ARG A 482 4.08 39.04 -19.33
CA ARG A 482 2.94 39.53 -20.13
C ARG A 482 3.39 40.21 -21.43
N ALA A 483 4.54 40.88 -21.45
CA ALA A 483 5.02 41.60 -22.63
C ALA A 483 5.58 40.70 -23.74
N ASP A 484 5.89 39.42 -23.45
CA ASP A 484 6.60 38.53 -24.38
C ASP A 484 5.81 38.28 -25.67
N CYS A 485 4.48 38.22 -25.57
CA CYS A 485 3.59 37.99 -26.70
C CYS A 485 3.21 39.27 -27.49
N ARG A 486 3.69 40.46 -27.09
CA ARG A 486 3.17 41.75 -27.59
C ARG A 486 3.34 42.00 -29.09
N ARG A 487 4.23 41.28 -29.76
CA ARG A 487 4.50 41.44 -31.20
C ARG A 487 4.03 40.26 -32.05
N GLY A 488 3.71 39.14 -31.43
CA GLY A 488 3.37 37.89 -32.11
C GLY A 488 1.99 37.92 -32.78
N LYS A 489 1.99 37.74 -34.10
CA LYS A 489 0.82 37.26 -34.84
C LYS A 489 0.64 35.77 -34.60
N GLN A 490 1.73 35.01 -34.57
CA GLN A 490 1.76 33.59 -34.22
C GLN A 490 2.68 33.40 -33.02
N VAL A 491 2.22 32.65 -32.02
CA VAL A 491 2.98 32.38 -30.79
C VAL A 491 3.04 30.87 -30.60
N SER A 492 4.24 30.32 -30.55
CA SER A 492 4.49 28.91 -30.27
C SER A 492 4.88 28.76 -28.80
N TYR A 493 4.13 27.99 -28.03
CA TYR A 493 4.50 27.59 -26.67
C TYR A 493 5.23 26.26 -26.77
N TRP A 494 6.52 26.25 -26.45
CA TRP A 494 7.40 25.12 -26.71
C TRP A 494 8.15 24.72 -25.44
N ASN A 495 8.15 23.43 -25.15
CA ASN A 495 8.96 22.83 -24.10
C ASN A 495 10.20 22.17 -24.74
N PRO A 496 11.39 22.80 -24.70
CA PRO A 496 12.60 22.24 -25.29
C PRO A 496 13.06 20.93 -24.66
N GLN A 497 12.76 20.69 -23.37
CA GLN A 497 13.22 19.48 -22.67
C GLN A 497 12.44 18.23 -23.09
N LYS A 498 11.20 18.41 -23.53
CA LYS A 498 10.28 17.33 -23.89
C LYS A 498 9.97 17.26 -25.38
N GLY A 499 10.36 18.28 -26.16
CA GLY A 499 10.06 18.35 -27.59
C GLY A 499 8.55 18.35 -27.85
N VAL A 500 7.77 19.05 -27.01
CA VAL A 500 6.31 19.20 -27.17
C VAL A 500 5.91 20.67 -27.10
N GLY A 501 4.77 20.99 -27.69
CA GLY A 501 4.24 22.34 -27.68
C GLY A 501 2.98 22.51 -28.50
N PHE A 502 2.54 23.77 -28.62
CA PHE A 502 1.43 24.14 -29.48
C PHE A 502 1.57 25.57 -29.98
N THR A 503 0.94 25.85 -31.12
CA THR A 503 1.03 27.14 -31.79
C THR A 503 -0.33 27.79 -31.89
N VAL A 504 -0.43 29.03 -31.42
CA VAL A 504 -1.65 29.83 -31.51
C VAL A 504 -1.46 30.99 -32.48
N THR A 505 -2.51 31.29 -33.24
CA THR A 505 -2.52 32.41 -34.19
C THR A 505 -3.51 33.47 -33.75
N ARG A 506 -3.13 34.73 -33.86
CA ARG A 506 -3.94 35.86 -33.44
C ARG A 506 -5.31 35.89 -34.13
N ASN A 507 -6.37 35.99 -33.33
CA ASN A 507 -7.75 36.06 -33.79
C ASN A 507 -8.52 37.18 -33.09
N SER A 508 -8.48 38.38 -33.68
CA SER A 508 -9.03 39.60 -33.09
C SER A 508 -10.56 39.58 -32.95
N ARG A 509 -11.27 38.87 -33.84
CA ARG A 509 -12.73 38.69 -33.73
C ARG A 509 -13.10 37.81 -32.55
N ARG A 510 -12.32 36.75 -32.28
CA ARG A 510 -12.53 35.87 -31.12
C ARG A 510 -12.20 36.60 -29.82
N ALA A 511 -11.09 37.34 -29.77
CA ALA A 511 -10.72 38.16 -28.62
C ALA A 511 -11.79 39.20 -28.25
N LEU A 512 -12.31 39.94 -29.24
CA LEU A 512 -13.36 40.93 -28.99
C LEU A 512 -14.61 40.30 -28.40
N ARG A 513 -15.07 39.16 -28.97
CA ARG A 513 -16.22 38.40 -28.44
C ARG A 513 -16.00 37.97 -26.99
N GLN A 514 -14.82 37.46 -26.67
CA GLN A 514 -14.47 37.04 -25.31
C GLN A 514 -14.41 38.21 -24.33
N MET A 515 -13.95 39.38 -24.75
CA MET A 515 -13.95 40.58 -23.91
C MET A 515 -15.37 41.14 -23.68
N LEU A 516 -16.28 40.99 -24.65
CA LEU A 516 -17.70 41.30 -24.46
C LEU A 516 -18.37 40.31 -23.50
N ALA A 517 -18.08 39.02 -23.63
CA ALA A 517 -18.55 37.99 -22.70
C ALA A 517 -18.04 38.24 -21.27
N LEU A 518 -16.75 38.58 -21.12
CA LEU A 518 -16.16 38.98 -19.84
C LEU A 518 -16.90 40.18 -19.22
N ARG A 519 -17.18 41.22 -20.03
CA ARG A 519 -17.92 42.39 -19.56
C ARG A 519 -19.32 42.03 -19.05
N SER A 520 -20.01 41.11 -19.73
CA SER A 520 -21.32 40.60 -19.28
C SER A 520 -21.20 39.84 -17.96
N LEU A 521 -20.20 38.96 -17.83
CA LEU A 521 -19.99 38.16 -16.62
C LEU A 521 -19.66 39.00 -15.38
N ARG A 522 -18.95 40.13 -15.50
CA ARG A 522 -18.65 41.01 -14.36
C ARG A 522 -19.88 41.37 -13.53
N ARG A 523 -20.97 41.76 -14.20
CA ARG A 523 -22.22 42.12 -13.53
C ARG A 523 -22.80 40.91 -12.81
N ARG A 524 -22.91 39.79 -13.52
CA ARG A 524 -23.41 38.53 -12.96
C ARG A 524 -22.57 38.03 -11.77
N MET A 525 -21.25 38.20 -11.80
CA MET A 525 -20.36 37.80 -10.71
C MET A 525 -20.60 38.66 -9.47
N LEU A 526 -20.62 39.99 -9.62
CA LEU A 526 -20.89 40.89 -8.50
C LEU A 526 -22.27 40.62 -7.87
N ASP A 527 -23.28 40.31 -8.68
CA ASP A 527 -24.63 40.01 -8.20
C ASP A 527 -24.71 38.65 -7.50
N ARG A 528 -24.02 37.62 -8.02
CA ARG A 528 -24.22 36.23 -7.58
C ARG A 528 -23.24 35.75 -6.51
N LEU A 529 -21.97 36.18 -6.57
CA LEU A 529 -20.92 35.74 -5.64
C LEU A 529 -21.30 35.87 -4.15
N PRO A 530 -21.95 36.96 -3.68
CA PRO A 530 -22.32 37.10 -2.26
C PRO A 530 -23.19 35.96 -1.72
N THR A 531 -24.08 35.43 -2.56
CA THR A 531 -25.01 34.33 -2.17
C THR A 531 -24.44 32.94 -2.45
N LEU A 532 -23.44 32.86 -3.34
CA LEU A 532 -22.98 31.59 -3.90
C LEU A 532 -22.19 30.75 -2.89
N ALA A 533 -21.45 31.40 -1.98
CA ALA A 533 -20.72 30.72 -0.92
C ALA A 533 -21.66 29.87 -0.05
N SER A 534 -22.76 30.46 0.42
CA SER A 534 -23.76 29.77 1.22
C SER A 534 -24.41 28.60 0.48
N CYS A 535 -24.67 28.74 -0.83
CA CYS A 535 -25.21 27.64 -1.64
C CYS A 535 -24.25 26.45 -1.70
N TYR A 536 -22.97 26.68 -1.97
CA TYR A 536 -21.97 25.60 -2.02
C TYR A 536 -21.71 24.99 -0.65
N GLN A 537 -21.72 25.79 0.42
CA GLN A 537 -21.57 25.31 1.80
C GLN A 537 -22.74 24.43 2.23
N ALA A 538 -23.98 24.85 1.93
CA ALA A 538 -25.18 24.08 2.24
C ALA A 538 -25.23 22.75 1.47
N ALA A 539 -24.90 22.78 0.18
CA ALA A 539 -24.91 21.57 -0.65
C ALA A 539 -23.79 20.59 -0.29
N ARG A 540 -22.64 21.08 0.23
CA ARG A 540 -21.48 20.25 0.56
C ARG A 540 -21.85 19.06 1.45
N THR A 541 -22.61 19.29 2.52
CA THR A 541 -22.99 18.23 3.47
C THR A 541 -23.69 17.06 2.77
N HIS A 542 -24.61 17.35 1.84
CA HIS A 542 -25.31 16.33 1.08
C HIS A 542 -24.40 15.68 0.02
N LEU A 543 -23.65 16.48 -0.74
CA LEU A 543 -22.80 16.00 -1.83
C LEU A 543 -21.59 15.16 -1.36
N THR A 544 -21.20 15.28 -0.09
CA THR A 544 -20.20 14.40 0.55
C THR A 544 -20.82 13.27 1.37
N SER A 545 -22.15 13.09 1.31
CA SER A 545 -22.85 12.08 2.11
C SER A 545 -22.88 10.70 1.43
N GLN A 546 -23.03 9.66 2.23
CA GLN A 546 -23.31 8.31 1.75
C GLN A 546 -24.56 8.28 0.84
N ALA A 547 -25.62 9.02 1.20
CA ALA A 547 -26.89 8.99 0.47
C ALA A 547 -26.76 9.51 -0.97
N PHE A 548 -25.96 10.55 -1.18
CA PHE A 548 -25.64 11.05 -2.51
C PHE A 548 -24.81 10.02 -3.31
N TRP A 549 -23.71 9.56 -2.72
CA TRP A 549 -22.76 8.64 -3.36
C TRP A 549 -23.30 7.23 -3.60
N ALA A 550 -24.37 6.83 -2.92
CA ALA A 550 -25.09 5.58 -3.21
C ALA A 550 -25.64 5.53 -4.65
N THR A 551 -25.88 6.70 -5.26
CA THR A 551 -26.40 6.83 -6.63
C THR A 551 -25.40 7.48 -7.58
N TYR A 552 -24.57 8.42 -7.11
CA TYR A 552 -23.59 9.09 -7.97
C TYR A 552 -22.53 8.10 -8.49
N GLY A 553 -22.33 8.12 -9.81
CA GLY A 553 -21.44 7.18 -10.51
C GLY A 553 -22.05 5.80 -10.77
N LYS A 554 -23.07 5.36 -10.02
CA LYS A 554 -23.65 4.03 -10.24
C LYS A 554 -24.19 3.90 -11.66
N HIS A 555 -23.76 2.86 -12.37
CA HIS A 555 -24.16 2.68 -13.76
C HIS A 555 -25.69 2.61 -13.89
N GLY A 556 -26.26 3.42 -14.79
CA GLY A 556 -27.69 3.47 -15.05
C GLY A 556 -28.53 4.23 -14.01
N GLU A 557 -27.94 4.80 -12.96
CA GLU A 557 -28.67 5.60 -11.97
C GLU A 557 -28.31 7.09 -12.06
N ALA A 558 -29.32 7.94 -11.91
CA ALA A 558 -29.14 9.38 -11.82
C ALA A 558 -28.82 9.79 -10.37
N PRO A 559 -27.94 10.80 -10.15
CA PRO A 559 -27.59 11.22 -8.80
C PRO A 559 -28.76 11.89 -8.08
N ARG A 560 -28.94 11.56 -6.80
CA ARG A 560 -29.94 12.19 -5.93
C ARG A 560 -29.46 13.58 -5.48
N LEU A 561 -29.99 14.63 -6.09
CA LEU A 561 -29.58 16.02 -5.81
C LEU A 561 -30.21 16.63 -4.55
N ALA A 562 -31.43 16.19 -4.19
CA ALA A 562 -32.07 16.63 -2.95
C ALA A 562 -31.64 15.74 -1.78
N ALA A 563 -31.35 16.36 -0.63
CA ALA A 563 -31.34 15.63 0.63
C ALA A 563 -32.76 15.09 0.86
N ALA A 564 -32.90 13.81 1.20
CA ALA A 564 -34.17 13.35 1.74
C ALA A 564 -34.46 14.18 3.01
N ASP A 565 -35.70 14.62 3.23
CA ASP A 565 -36.11 15.44 4.38
C ASP A 565 -35.93 14.77 5.76
N GLN A 566 -35.14 13.69 5.87
CA GLN A 566 -34.84 12.98 7.09
C GLN A 566 -33.41 12.41 7.08
N GLU A 567 -32.41 13.24 7.37
CA GLU A 567 -31.25 12.77 8.14
C GLU A 567 -31.35 13.39 9.54
N SER A 568 -32.05 12.67 10.43
CA SER A 568 -32.27 13.11 11.81
C SER A 568 -30.93 13.32 12.54
N ALA A 569 -30.92 14.20 13.55
CA ALA A 569 -29.78 14.33 14.46
C ALA A 569 -29.36 12.95 15.03
N ALA A 570 -30.32 12.05 15.23
CA ALA A 570 -30.10 10.67 15.63
C ALA A 570 -29.25 9.86 14.63
N LEU A 571 -29.32 10.09 13.31
CA LEU A 571 -28.46 9.42 12.33
C LEU A 571 -27.02 9.93 12.35
N ARG A 572 -26.82 11.23 12.67
CA ARG A 572 -25.49 11.82 12.90
C ARG A 572 -24.87 11.34 14.20
N ASP A 573 -25.67 11.25 15.26
CA ASP A 573 -25.25 10.70 16.54
C ASP A 573 -25.03 9.19 16.44
N MET A 574 -25.83 8.48 15.65
CA MET A 574 -25.61 7.07 15.30
C MET A 574 -24.35 6.89 14.46
N ARG A 575 -24.00 7.78 13.54
CA ARG A 575 -22.70 7.74 12.82
C ARG A 575 -21.52 7.99 13.75
N ARG A 576 -21.62 8.94 14.69
CA ARG A 576 -20.59 9.15 15.73
C ARG A 576 -20.49 7.95 16.66
N ALA A 577 -21.63 7.39 17.07
CA ALA A 577 -21.71 6.18 17.87
C ALA A 577 -21.20 4.97 17.09
N MET A 578 -21.47 4.83 15.78
CA MET A 578 -20.96 3.77 14.90
C MET A 578 -19.47 3.94 14.63
N ALA A 579 -18.95 5.15 14.47
CA ALA A 579 -17.50 5.38 14.34
C ALA A 579 -16.78 5.10 15.67
N THR A 580 -17.45 5.38 16.80
CA THR A 580 -16.94 5.06 18.15
C THR A 580 -17.06 3.55 18.42
N LEU A 581 -18.17 2.92 18.00
CA LEU A 581 -18.44 1.49 18.05
C LEU A 581 -17.54 0.73 17.09
N GLN A 582 -17.19 1.22 15.91
CA GLN A 582 -16.22 0.62 15.00
C GLN A 582 -14.80 0.82 15.52
N ARG A 583 -14.51 1.90 16.27
CA ARG A 583 -13.26 1.97 17.06
C ARG A 583 -13.24 0.93 18.19
N THR A 584 -14.39 0.51 18.72
CA THR A 584 -14.49 -0.54 19.75
C THR A 584 -14.73 -1.96 19.16
N GLN A 585 -15.30 -2.10 17.97
CA GLN A 585 -15.63 -3.32 17.22
C GLN A 585 -14.61 -3.64 16.12
N ALA A 586 -13.68 -2.74 15.80
CA ALA A 586 -12.40 -3.16 15.25
C ALA A 586 -11.69 -4.14 16.20
N GLY A 587 -12.13 -4.24 17.47
CA GLY A 587 -11.78 -5.32 18.39
C GLY A 587 -12.70 -6.56 18.35
N ALA A 588 -13.76 -6.63 17.54
CA ALA A 588 -14.66 -7.80 17.46
C ALA A 588 -15.46 -7.87 16.14
N ALA A 589 -15.35 -8.84 15.23
CA ALA A 589 -14.43 -9.93 15.00
C ALA A 589 -14.70 -10.46 13.57
N VAL A 590 -13.82 -10.19 12.60
CA VAL A 590 -13.34 -11.30 11.77
C VAL A 590 -12.37 -11.99 12.71
N ARG A 591 -12.77 -13.13 13.29
CA ARG A 591 -11.92 -13.78 14.31
C ARG A 591 -10.55 -13.99 13.67
N ALA A 592 -9.53 -13.33 14.23
CA ALA A 592 -8.15 -13.59 13.85
C ALA A 592 -7.93 -15.12 13.88
N PRO A 593 -7.20 -15.70 12.90
CA PRO A 593 -7.03 -17.14 12.84
C PRO A 593 -6.50 -17.72 14.16
N VAL A 594 -5.67 -16.94 14.85
CA VAL A 594 -5.25 -17.12 16.25
C VAL A 594 -6.01 -16.11 17.11
N THR A 595 -6.69 -16.59 18.14
CA THR A 595 -7.52 -15.77 19.04
C THR A 595 -6.73 -15.29 20.26
N ASP A 596 -7.24 -14.28 20.97
CA ASP A 596 -6.65 -13.84 22.24
C ASP A 596 -6.61 -14.97 23.28
N GLU A 597 -7.56 -15.90 23.24
CA GLU A 597 -7.57 -17.10 24.08
C GLU A 597 -6.42 -18.05 23.73
N ASP A 598 -6.11 -18.23 22.44
CA ASP A 598 -4.92 -18.99 22.03
C ASP A 598 -3.65 -18.29 22.50
N LEU A 599 -3.54 -16.96 22.30
CA LEU A 599 -2.36 -16.20 22.72
C LEU A 599 -2.17 -16.24 24.23
N ALA A 600 -3.25 -16.12 25.01
CA ALA A 600 -3.23 -16.24 26.46
C ALA A 600 -2.78 -17.65 26.89
N PHE A 601 -3.31 -18.69 26.24
CA PHE A 601 -2.91 -20.07 26.49
C PHE A 601 -1.43 -20.31 26.17
N LEU A 602 -0.98 -19.92 24.97
CA LEU A 602 0.41 -20.06 24.54
C LEU A 602 1.36 -19.28 25.45
N ASN A 603 1.02 -18.05 25.83
CA ASN A 603 1.80 -17.29 26.80
C ASN A 603 1.84 -17.96 28.18
N GLY A 604 0.74 -18.58 28.63
CA GLY A 604 0.68 -19.34 29.88
C GLY A 604 1.54 -20.62 29.89
N LEU A 605 1.93 -21.12 28.71
CA LEU A 605 2.87 -22.23 28.57
C LEU A 605 4.33 -21.78 28.53
N ARG A 606 4.60 -20.49 28.31
CA ARG A 606 5.96 -19.97 28.17
C ARG A 606 6.76 -20.25 29.43
N ASN A 607 7.90 -20.92 29.29
CA ASN A 607 8.79 -21.31 30.40
C ASN A 607 8.11 -22.10 31.53
N ARG A 608 6.95 -22.73 31.28
CA ARG A 608 6.21 -23.49 32.29
C ARG A 608 6.99 -24.70 32.80
N TYR A 609 7.86 -25.24 31.96
CA TYR A 609 8.67 -26.43 32.24
C TYR A 609 10.17 -26.08 32.29
N GLN A 610 10.48 -24.85 32.71
CA GLN A 610 11.84 -24.33 32.75
C GLN A 610 12.81 -25.33 33.40
N GLY A 611 13.85 -25.70 32.67
CA GLY A 611 14.93 -26.55 33.18
C GLY A 611 14.63 -28.06 33.17
N GLN A 612 13.43 -28.49 32.80
CA GLN A 612 13.05 -29.91 32.75
C GLN A 612 13.46 -30.56 31.42
N ARG A 613 13.30 -31.88 31.34
CA ARG A 613 13.37 -32.64 30.09
C ARG A 613 12.00 -32.93 29.49
N CYS A 614 11.96 -33.15 28.19
CA CYS A 614 10.77 -33.68 27.50
C CYS A 614 11.15 -34.66 26.39
N PHE A 615 10.15 -35.40 25.90
CA PHE A 615 10.30 -36.34 24.80
C PHE A 615 9.45 -35.92 23.59
N VAL A 616 10.07 -35.89 22.41
CA VAL A 616 9.42 -35.61 21.12
C VAL A 616 9.36 -36.90 20.32
N LEU A 617 8.15 -37.41 20.10
CA LEU A 617 7.91 -38.69 19.46
C LEU A 617 7.59 -38.50 17.98
N GLY A 618 8.41 -39.14 17.14
CA GLY A 618 8.06 -39.47 15.76
C GLY A 618 7.11 -40.68 15.70
N ASN A 619 6.96 -41.23 14.50
CA ASN A 619 6.13 -42.42 14.26
C ASN A 619 6.91 -43.51 13.50
N GLY A 620 8.24 -43.47 13.54
CA GLY A 620 9.11 -44.39 12.80
C GLY A 620 9.18 -45.80 13.42
N PRO A 621 9.60 -46.81 12.65
CA PRO A 621 9.73 -48.21 13.08
C PRO A 621 10.54 -48.47 14.36
N SER A 622 11.43 -47.56 14.78
CA SER A 622 12.19 -47.72 16.02
C SER A 622 11.37 -47.50 17.30
N LEU A 623 10.16 -46.98 17.20
CA LEU A 623 9.25 -46.78 18.32
C LEU A 623 8.45 -48.07 18.59
N THR A 624 8.34 -48.47 19.86
CA THR A 624 7.48 -49.58 20.27
C THR A 624 6.51 -49.16 21.37
N VAL A 625 5.40 -49.90 21.53
CA VAL A 625 4.45 -49.67 22.64
C VAL A 625 5.14 -49.83 24.00
N ALA A 626 6.11 -50.75 24.10
CA ALA A 626 6.92 -50.92 25.30
C ALA A 626 7.76 -49.68 25.62
N ASP A 627 8.35 -49.03 24.63
CA ASP A 627 9.09 -47.76 24.84
C ASP A 627 8.14 -46.62 25.26
N ILE A 628 6.93 -46.57 24.69
CA ILE A 628 5.90 -45.57 25.02
C ILE A 628 5.45 -45.71 26.49
N GLU A 629 5.26 -46.94 26.96
CA GLU A 629 4.88 -47.26 28.34
C GLU A 629 5.88 -46.72 29.37
N LEU A 630 7.16 -46.63 29.02
CA LEU A 630 8.20 -46.07 29.88
C LEU A 630 8.09 -44.54 30.06
N LEU A 631 7.30 -43.85 29.22
CA LEU A 631 7.17 -42.39 29.22
C LEU A 631 5.91 -41.88 29.96
N LYS A 632 5.22 -42.73 30.72
CA LYS A 632 3.95 -42.38 31.41
C LYS A 632 4.08 -41.20 32.38
N ASP A 633 5.25 -41.04 33.00
CA ASP A 633 5.53 -39.97 33.97
C ASP A 633 6.30 -38.79 33.35
N GLU A 634 6.48 -38.78 32.03
CA GLU A 634 7.27 -37.77 31.30
C GLU A 634 6.39 -36.81 30.50
N VAL A 635 6.88 -35.59 30.27
CA VAL A 635 6.21 -34.66 29.34
C VAL A 635 6.54 -35.06 27.91
N THR A 636 5.50 -35.37 27.14
CA THR A 636 5.62 -35.94 25.80
C THR A 636 4.89 -35.10 24.75
N PHE A 637 5.53 -34.94 23.60
CA PHE A 637 4.96 -34.37 22.39
C PHE A 637 4.84 -35.48 21.35
N ALA A 638 3.63 -35.72 20.85
CA ALA A 638 3.40 -36.70 19.81
C ALA A 638 2.45 -36.17 18.74
N ALA A 639 2.39 -36.86 17.59
CA ALA A 639 1.71 -36.30 16.43
C ALA A 639 1.12 -37.36 15.50
N ASN A 640 0.29 -36.88 14.57
CA ASN A 640 -0.29 -37.67 13.49
C ASN A 640 -0.99 -38.92 14.03
N LYS A 641 -0.72 -40.11 13.47
CA LYS A 641 -1.43 -41.34 13.83
C LYS A 641 -0.83 -42.10 15.01
N ILE A 642 -0.14 -41.41 15.94
CA ILE A 642 0.34 -42.02 17.19
C ILE A 642 -0.81 -42.66 17.99
N TYR A 643 -2.03 -42.17 17.83
CA TYR A 643 -3.24 -42.69 18.48
C TYR A 643 -3.56 -44.15 18.11
N LEU A 644 -2.93 -44.72 17.06
CA LEU A 644 -3.17 -46.11 16.67
C LEU A 644 -2.75 -47.12 17.74
N CYS A 645 -1.83 -46.77 18.65
CA CYS A 645 -1.46 -47.65 19.77
C CYS A 645 -2.36 -47.51 21.01
N PHE A 646 -3.34 -46.61 21.01
CA PHE A 646 -4.08 -46.26 22.23
C PHE A 646 -4.98 -47.39 22.78
N ASP A 647 -5.23 -48.42 21.98
CA ASP A 647 -5.93 -49.65 22.41
C ASP A 647 -4.97 -50.65 23.07
N GLU A 648 -3.66 -50.47 22.91
CA GLU A 648 -2.61 -51.33 23.48
C GLU A 648 -1.98 -50.72 24.75
N THR A 649 -2.25 -49.45 25.05
CA THR A 649 -1.68 -48.71 26.19
C THR A 649 -2.62 -47.64 26.74
N ASP A 650 -2.57 -47.44 28.07
CA ASP A 650 -3.24 -46.33 28.76
C ASP A 650 -2.53 -44.98 28.59
N TRP A 651 -1.32 -44.98 28.03
CA TRP A 651 -0.52 -43.77 27.81
C TRP A 651 -1.21 -42.82 26.82
N ARG A 652 -1.13 -41.51 27.11
CA ARG A 652 -1.57 -40.44 26.21
C ARG A 652 -0.51 -39.35 26.21
N PRO A 653 -0.20 -38.72 25.07
CA PRO A 653 0.80 -37.67 25.01
C PRO A 653 0.33 -36.44 25.79
N THR A 654 1.25 -35.72 26.44
CA THR A 654 0.91 -34.45 27.10
C THR A 654 0.44 -33.42 26.08
N PHE A 655 1.15 -33.33 24.96
CA PHE A 655 0.84 -32.47 23.84
C PHE A 655 0.71 -33.28 22.54
N TYR A 656 -0.39 -33.06 21.83
CA TYR A 656 -0.67 -33.69 20.55
C TYR A 656 -0.72 -32.66 19.41
N SER A 657 -0.15 -32.98 18.25
CA SER A 657 -0.14 -32.05 17.11
C SER A 657 -0.25 -32.73 15.74
N VAL A 658 -0.69 -31.96 14.74
CA VAL A 658 -0.76 -32.32 13.32
C VAL A 658 -0.49 -31.06 12.51
N GLU A 659 0.33 -31.15 11.46
CA GLU A 659 0.60 -30.03 10.54
C GLU A 659 0.45 -30.39 9.05
N ASP A 660 0.33 -31.69 8.72
CA ASP A 660 0.19 -32.17 7.35
C ASP A 660 -1.30 -32.18 6.95
N LEU A 661 -1.60 -31.52 5.82
CA LEU A 661 -2.95 -31.36 5.31
C LEU A 661 -3.61 -32.70 4.92
N LEU A 662 -2.86 -33.64 4.33
CA LEU A 662 -3.39 -34.95 3.95
C LEU A 662 -3.67 -35.78 5.20
N VAL A 663 -2.82 -35.71 6.23
CA VAL A 663 -3.10 -36.36 7.53
C VAL A 663 -4.36 -35.78 8.17
N ALA A 664 -4.48 -34.45 8.22
CA ALA A 664 -5.65 -33.78 8.78
C ALA A 664 -6.95 -34.11 8.00
N GLN A 665 -6.86 -34.28 6.68
CA GLN A 665 -7.99 -34.69 5.83
C GLN A 665 -8.36 -36.16 6.01
N ASN A 666 -7.38 -37.06 5.90
CA ASN A 666 -7.61 -38.51 5.89
C ASN A 666 -8.01 -39.05 7.27
N CYS A 667 -7.56 -38.40 8.35
CA CYS A 667 -7.72 -38.89 9.72
C CYS A 667 -8.49 -37.90 10.60
N ARG A 668 -9.32 -37.05 10.00
CA ARG A 668 -10.03 -35.97 10.70
C ARG A 668 -10.81 -36.47 11.91
N ALA A 669 -11.60 -37.54 11.73
CA ALA A 669 -12.50 -38.03 12.78
C ALA A 669 -11.72 -38.56 13.98
N GLU A 670 -10.66 -39.31 13.71
CA GLU A 670 -9.76 -39.90 14.70
C GLU A 670 -8.99 -38.81 15.46
N ILE A 671 -8.42 -37.83 14.74
CA ILE A 671 -7.70 -36.71 15.33
C ILE A 671 -8.61 -35.90 16.27
N LEU A 672 -9.86 -35.66 15.88
CA LEU A 672 -10.83 -34.96 16.72
C LEU A 672 -11.22 -35.79 17.95
N ALA A 673 -11.28 -37.12 17.83
CA ALA A 673 -11.65 -38.03 18.90
C ALA A 673 -10.54 -38.24 19.95
N VAL A 674 -9.27 -37.94 19.63
CA VAL A 674 -8.18 -38.00 20.60
C VAL A 674 -8.49 -37.11 21.81
N ASP A 675 -8.53 -37.70 23.00
CA ASP A 675 -8.84 -37.02 24.26
C ASP A 675 -7.67 -37.12 25.25
N ARG A 676 -7.87 -36.61 26.48
CA ARG A 676 -6.87 -36.66 27.58
C ARG A 676 -5.49 -36.09 27.21
N THR A 677 -5.44 -35.19 26.24
CA THR A 677 -4.25 -34.49 25.76
C THR A 677 -4.57 -33.04 25.44
N THR A 678 -3.55 -32.19 25.51
CA THR A 678 -3.61 -30.80 25.03
C THR A 678 -3.21 -30.76 23.57
N LYS A 679 -4.07 -30.25 22.68
CA LYS A 679 -3.74 -30.19 21.25
C LYS A 679 -3.30 -28.80 20.85
N ILE A 680 -2.10 -28.71 20.27
CA ILE A 680 -1.56 -27.46 19.75
C ILE A 680 -1.37 -27.63 18.24
N PHE A 681 -2.10 -26.87 17.45
CA PHE A 681 -2.04 -26.95 15.99
C PHE A 681 -1.54 -25.63 15.38
N PRO A 682 -0.84 -25.65 14.24
CA PRO A 682 -0.68 -24.44 13.45
C PRO A 682 -2.04 -24.01 12.85
N HIS A 683 -2.34 -22.70 12.81
CA HIS A 683 -3.69 -22.20 12.43
C HIS A 683 -4.17 -22.59 11.02
N HIS A 684 -3.27 -22.95 10.08
CA HIS A 684 -3.69 -23.43 8.76
C HIS A 684 -4.43 -24.77 8.82
N MET A 685 -4.41 -25.46 9.97
CA MET A 685 -5.22 -26.66 10.23
C MET A 685 -6.68 -26.36 10.56
N LEU A 686 -7.07 -25.11 10.85
CA LEU A 686 -8.42 -24.75 11.30
C LEU A 686 -9.55 -25.21 10.36
N SER A 687 -9.27 -25.23 9.04
CA SER A 687 -10.24 -25.66 8.04
C SER A 687 -10.57 -27.16 8.09
N TYR A 688 -9.67 -27.98 8.65
CA TYR A 688 -9.82 -29.43 8.76
C TYR A 688 -10.13 -29.85 10.19
N LEU A 689 -9.43 -29.25 11.14
CA LEU A 689 -9.53 -29.51 12.57
C LEU A 689 -10.16 -28.28 13.23
N PRO A 690 -11.49 -28.23 13.40
CA PRO A 690 -12.15 -27.11 14.06
C PRO A 690 -11.83 -27.08 15.57
N ARG A 691 -11.98 -25.89 16.18
CA ARG A 691 -11.71 -25.65 17.60
C ARG A 691 -12.60 -26.52 18.50
N GLN A 692 -11.98 -27.12 19.51
CA GLN A 692 -12.60 -27.81 20.65
C GLN A 692 -11.93 -27.31 21.94
N ALA A 693 -12.47 -27.67 23.11
CA ALA A 693 -12.00 -27.14 24.40
C ALA A 693 -10.51 -27.38 24.69
N ASN A 694 -9.93 -28.46 24.16
CA ASN A 694 -8.51 -28.79 24.28
C ASN A 694 -7.68 -28.45 23.03
N HIS A 695 -8.22 -27.65 22.09
CA HIS A 695 -7.52 -27.24 20.87
C HIS A 695 -7.05 -25.79 20.97
N HIS A 696 -5.77 -25.58 20.74
CA HIS A 696 -5.13 -24.27 20.72
C HIS A 696 -4.34 -24.09 19.42
N TYR A 697 -4.34 -22.88 18.87
CA TYR A 697 -3.76 -22.62 17.56
C TYR A 697 -2.64 -21.60 17.63
N ALA A 698 -1.48 -21.95 17.10
CA ALA A 698 -0.35 -21.04 16.92
C ALA A 698 -0.34 -20.47 15.50
N ARG A 699 0.17 -19.24 15.33
CA ARG A 699 0.32 -18.64 14.00
C ARG A 699 1.29 -19.50 13.20
N TRP A 700 0.90 -19.94 12.01
CA TRP A 700 1.71 -20.77 11.14
C TRP A 700 2.59 -19.85 10.32
N LEU A 701 3.90 -20.10 10.35
CA LEU A 701 4.90 -19.33 9.63
C LEU A 701 5.55 -20.24 8.58
N PRO A 702 4.96 -20.33 7.37
CA PRO A 702 5.58 -21.10 6.30
C PRO A 702 6.88 -20.44 5.83
N PRO A 703 7.82 -21.19 5.22
CA PRO A 703 9.08 -20.64 4.74
C PRO A 703 8.82 -19.64 3.60
N ALA A 704 9.60 -18.57 3.55
CA ALA A 704 9.48 -17.57 2.49
C ALA A 704 9.69 -18.15 1.07
N ASP A 705 10.48 -19.22 0.96
CA ASP A 705 10.71 -19.97 -0.27
C ASP A 705 10.90 -21.46 0.03
N ASN A 706 10.03 -22.31 -0.54
CA ASN A 706 10.10 -23.77 -0.41
C ASN A 706 11.35 -24.40 -1.06
N ARG A 707 12.06 -23.66 -1.92
CA ARG A 707 13.33 -24.10 -2.54
C ARG A 707 14.55 -23.67 -1.74
N SER A 708 14.40 -22.74 -0.81
CA SER A 708 15.51 -22.30 0.03
C SER A 708 15.89 -23.39 1.03
N PRO A 709 17.18 -23.60 1.31
CA PRO A 709 17.62 -24.44 2.42
C PRO A 709 17.43 -23.74 3.78
N PHE A 710 17.23 -22.41 3.82
CA PHE A 710 17.07 -21.66 5.05
C PHE A 710 15.71 -21.95 5.72
N ARG A 711 15.73 -22.13 7.04
CA ARG A 711 14.53 -22.29 7.87
C ARG A 711 14.57 -21.25 8.98
N GLU A 712 13.40 -20.82 9.44
CA GLU A 712 13.27 -20.02 10.65
C GLU A 712 12.89 -20.96 11.80
N PHE A 713 13.28 -20.62 13.03
CA PHE A 713 12.93 -21.37 14.24
C PHE A 713 12.32 -20.40 15.24
N SER A 714 11.13 -20.72 15.75
CA SER A 714 10.46 -19.89 16.75
C SER A 714 10.71 -20.41 18.16
N ALA A 715 11.23 -19.54 19.03
CA ALA A 715 11.25 -19.76 20.49
C ALA A 715 10.03 -19.15 21.19
N ASP A 716 9.10 -18.56 20.45
CA ASP A 716 7.93 -17.89 20.99
C ASP A 716 6.69 -18.27 20.16
N LEU A 717 5.93 -19.25 20.64
CA LEU A 717 4.72 -19.70 19.95
C LEU A 717 3.64 -18.61 19.84
N ALA A 718 3.68 -17.56 20.68
CA ALA A 718 2.77 -16.42 20.54
C ALA A 718 3.13 -15.57 19.31
N LYS A 719 4.38 -15.60 18.85
CA LYS A 719 4.81 -15.00 17.57
C LYS A 719 4.55 -15.92 16.38
N GLY A 720 4.51 -17.23 16.62
CA GLY A 720 4.13 -18.26 15.65
C GLY A 720 5.02 -19.49 15.70
N ILE A 721 4.76 -20.44 14.80
CA ILE A 721 5.47 -21.70 14.64
C ILE A 721 5.97 -21.83 13.21
N CYS A 722 7.27 -21.97 13.05
CA CYS A 722 7.94 -22.01 11.75
C CYS A 722 7.89 -23.41 11.16
N TRP A 723 7.50 -23.51 9.88
CA TRP A 723 7.41 -24.81 9.22
C TRP A 723 8.77 -25.32 8.77
N GLY A 724 9.15 -26.50 9.28
CA GLY A 724 10.41 -27.19 8.96
C GLY A 724 10.24 -28.45 8.11
N SER A 725 9.11 -28.59 7.39
CA SER A 725 8.80 -29.79 6.59
C SER A 725 8.61 -31.09 7.39
N THR A 726 8.51 -31.02 8.72
CA THR A 726 8.19 -32.13 9.62
C THR A 726 7.57 -31.61 10.92
N ILE A 727 6.60 -32.34 11.43
CA ILE A 727 5.92 -32.01 12.69
C ILE A 727 6.83 -32.06 13.91
N THR A 728 7.86 -32.92 13.88
CA THR A 728 8.86 -32.98 14.96
C THR A 728 9.63 -31.68 15.10
N TYR A 729 9.88 -30.94 14.00
CA TYR A 729 10.51 -29.62 14.04
C TYR A 729 9.61 -28.58 14.71
N SER A 730 8.30 -28.65 14.46
CA SER A 730 7.28 -27.84 15.15
C SER A 730 7.21 -28.19 16.63
N MET A 731 7.22 -29.48 17.00
CA MET A 731 7.20 -29.93 18.40
C MET A 731 8.46 -29.50 19.18
N MET A 732 9.63 -29.47 18.53
CA MET A 732 10.85 -28.90 19.15
C MET A 732 10.71 -27.41 19.47
N GLN A 733 10.09 -26.63 18.58
CA GLN A 733 9.80 -25.21 18.85
C GLN A 733 8.82 -25.05 20.03
N MET A 734 7.83 -25.95 20.13
CA MET A 734 6.93 -25.96 21.29
C MET A 734 7.68 -26.24 22.59
N ALA A 735 8.59 -27.21 22.59
CA ALA A 735 9.41 -27.52 23.75
C ALA A 735 10.31 -26.35 24.16
N VAL A 736 10.96 -25.69 23.21
CA VAL A 736 11.79 -24.51 23.47
C VAL A 736 10.97 -23.35 24.06
N HIS A 737 9.79 -23.05 23.48
CA HIS A 737 8.88 -22.03 24.03
C HIS A 737 8.46 -22.33 25.48
N MET A 738 8.29 -23.62 25.79
CA MET A 738 7.91 -24.10 27.12
C MET A 738 9.06 -24.11 28.14
N GLY A 739 10.29 -23.81 27.72
CA GLY A 739 11.47 -23.69 28.58
C GLY A 739 12.20 -24.99 28.88
N PHE A 740 11.93 -26.08 28.15
CA PHE A 740 12.66 -27.34 28.33
C PHE A 740 14.15 -27.16 28.06
N LYS A 741 14.98 -27.78 28.91
CA LYS A 741 16.44 -27.74 28.80
C LYS A 741 17.00 -28.90 27.99
N GLU A 742 16.35 -30.05 28.09
CA GLU A 742 16.73 -31.29 27.40
C GLU A 742 15.55 -31.81 26.57
N ILE A 743 15.78 -32.07 25.28
CA ILE A 743 14.78 -32.59 24.34
C ILE A 743 15.27 -33.94 23.82
N TYR A 744 14.57 -35.01 24.15
CA TYR A 744 14.89 -36.37 23.70
C TYR A 744 13.95 -36.79 22.56
N ILE A 745 14.51 -37.19 21.43
CA ILE A 745 13.75 -37.61 20.26
C ILE A 745 13.65 -39.14 20.21
N LEU A 746 12.44 -39.66 20.03
CA LEU A 746 12.14 -41.09 19.89
C LEU A 746 11.35 -41.36 18.61
N GLY A 747 11.54 -42.53 17.98
CA GLY A 747 10.78 -42.90 16.80
C GLY A 747 11.05 -42.02 15.57
N LEU A 748 12.24 -41.41 15.45
CA LEU A 748 12.61 -40.57 14.32
C LEU A 748 13.72 -41.21 13.50
N ASP A 749 13.34 -42.14 12.63
CA ASP A 749 14.29 -43.05 12.00
C ASP A 749 14.99 -42.46 10.76
N HIS A 750 14.39 -41.41 10.17
CA HIS A 750 14.94 -40.69 9.02
C HIS A 750 15.29 -41.60 7.82
N SER A 751 14.50 -42.64 7.60
CA SER A 751 14.65 -43.61 6.51
C SER A 751 13.27 -43.99 5.98
N TYR A 752 13.07 -43.92 4.66
CA TYR A 752 11.79 -44.23 4.02
C TYR A 752 11.97 -45.13 2.80
N VAL A 753 11.05 -46.08 2.61
CA VAL A 753 10.88 -46.89 1.41
C VAL A 753 9.82 -46.22 0.54
N GLU A 754 10.20 -45.80 -0.67
CA GLU A 754 9.31 -45.14 -1.62
C GLU A 754 8.44 -46.18 -2.37
N PRO A 755 7.10 -46.02 -2.41
CA PRO A 755 6.23 -46.84 -3.24
C PRO A 755 6.44 -46.52 -4.72
N LYS A 756 6.15 -47.48 -5.61
CA LYS A 756 6.34 -47.29 -7.06
C LYS A 756 5.28 -46.39 -7.68
N THR A 757 4.13 -46.26 -7.01
CA THR A 757 2.94 -45.59 -7.55
C THR A 757 2.85 -44.12 -7.13
N LYS A 758 2.67 -43.21 -8.11
CA LYS A 758 2.46 -41.76 -7.91
C LYS A 758 1.18 -41.31 -8.62
N GLN A 759 0.38 -40.47 -7.97
CA GLN A 759 -0.85 -39.90 -8.55
C GLN A 759 -1.03 -38.45 -8.09
N ASP A 760 -1.29 -37.52 -9.01
CA ASP A 760 -1.52 -36.09 -8.74
C ASP A 760 -0.41 -35.39 -7.93
N GLY A 761 0.85 -35.83 -8.08
CA GLY A 761 1.99 -35.30 -7.33
C GLY A 761 2.13 -35.83 -5.89
N ALA A 762 1.24 -36.72 -5.44
CA ALA A 762 1.34 -37.45 -4.18
C ALA A 762 1.77 -38.92 -4.41
N LEU A 763 2.35 -39.53 -3.38
CA LEU A 763 2.65 -40.96 -3.36
C LEU A 763 1.42 -41.75 -2.91
N VAL A 764 1.21 -42.94 -3.49
CA VAL A 764 0.13 -43.84 -3.11
C VAL A 764 0.71 -45.03 -2.34
N SER A 765 0.20 -45.28 -1.14
CA SER A 765 0.66 -46.40 -0.31
C SER A 765 0.33 -47.76 -0.93
N GLU A 766 1.29 -48.69 -0.91
CA GLU A 766 1.12 -50.12 -1.27
C GLU A 766 0.94 -51.01 -0.02
N GLY A 767 0.92 -50.40 1.17
CA GLY A 767 0.98 -51.04 2.49
C GLY A 767 2.01 -50.35 3.40
N GLU A 768 1.82 -50.41 4.72
CA GLU A 768 2.70 -49.73 5.68
C GLU A 768 4.03 -50.47 5.87
N VAL A 769 5.13 -49.72 5.80
CA VAL A 769 6.52 -50.21 5.97
C VAL A 769 7.47 -49.17 6.60
N ASN A 770 6.98 -47.95 6.80
CA ASN A 770 7.72 -46.75 7.16
C ASN A 770 7.39 -46.22 8.56
N HIS A 771 6.47 -46.85 9.28
CA HIS A 771 5.98 -46.43 10.59
C HIS A 771 5.82 -47.59 11.54
N PHE A 772 5.72 -47.29 12.84
CA PHE A 772 5.69 -48.27 13.91
C PHE A 772 4.44 -49.16 13.94
N HIS A 773 3.30 -48.68 13.43
CA HIS A 773 2.02 -49.39 13.49
C HIS A 773 1.60 -49.90 12.10
N PRO A 774 1.17 -51.17 11.94
CA PRO A 774 0.85 -51.75 10.62
C PRO A 774 -0.31 -51.05 9.90
N GLU A 775 -1.25 -50.46 10.64
CA GLU A 775 -2.37 -49.70 10.08
C GLU A 775 -2.06 -48.21 9.81
N TYR A 776 -0.80 -47.77 9.94
CA TYR A 776 -0.46 -46.36 9.79
C TYR A 776 -0.72 -45.84 8.36
N ARG A 777 -0.52 -46.66 7.32
CA ARG A 777 -0.97 -46.36 5.94
C ARG A 777 -1.59 -47.57 5.27
N LYS A 778 -2.88 -47.42 4.95
CA LYS A 778 -3.63 -48.43 4.21
C LYS A 778 -3.28 -48.38 2.72
N PRO A 779 -3.33 -49.51 1.99
CA PRO A 779 -3.18 -49.51 0.54
C PRO A 779 -4.13 -48.51 -0.13
N GLY A 780 -3.61 -47.67 -1.02
CA GLY A 780 -4.37 -46.61 -1.71
C GLY A 780 -4.36 -45.24 -1.01
N GLU A 781 -3.85 -45.13 0.23
CA GLU A 781 -3.76 -43.84 0.92
C GLU A 781 -2.71 -42.91 0.27
N LYS A 782 -3.09 -41.65 0.01
CA LYS A 782 -2.18 -40.62 -0.54
C LYS A 782 -1.37 -39.95 0.56
N TRP A 783 -0.08 -39.74 0.33
CA TRP A 783 0.82 -39.06 1.28
C TRP A 783 1.93 -38.24 0.59
N HIS A 784 2.50 -37.28 1.33
CA HIS A 784 3.64 -36.48 0.87
C HIS A 784 4.97 -37.19 1.16
N TYR A 785 5.83 -37.30 0.14
CA TYR A 785 7.17 -37.84 0.34
C TYR A 785 8.05 -36.86 1.15
N PRO A 786 8.70 -37.31 2.23
CA PRO A 786 9.67 -36.51 2.96
C PRO A 786 10.91 -36.27 2.10
N VAL A 787 11.22 -35.00 1.82
CA VAL A 787 12.46 -34.62 1.13
C VAL A 787 13.59 -34.59 2.16
N LEU A 788 14.39 -35.65 2.24
CA LEU A 788 15.40 -35.85 3.31
C LEU A 788 16.40 -34.69 3.42
N ASP A 789 17.00 -34.24 2.31
CA ASP A 789 17.93 -33.09 2.31
C ASP A 789 17.32 -31.83 2.95
N ARG A 790 16.00 -31.66 2.79
CA ARG A 790 15.27 -30.53 3.36
C ARG A 790 15.06 -30.69 4.86
N LEU A 791 14.79 -31.92 5.30
CA LEU A 791 14.64 -32.26 6.70
C LEU A 791 15.96 -32.11 7.44
N GLU A 792 17.07 -32.53 6.84
CA GLU A 792 18.42 -32.35 7.40
C GLU A 792 18.73 -30.87 7.64
N HIS A 793 18.49 -29.99 6.67
CA HIS A 793 18.66 -28.55 6.88
C HIS A 793 17.77 -28.00 8.01
N SER A 794 16.54 -28.52 8.13
CA SER A 794 15.63 -28.09 9.19
C SER A 794 16.16 -28.52 10.55
N TYR A 795 16.56 -29.79 10.73
CA TYR A 795 17.13 -30.26 11.98
C TYR A 795 18.47 -29.60 12.32
N GLN A 796 19.34 -29.34 11.34
CA GLN A 796 20.57 -28.59 11.56
C GLN A 796 20.25 -27.20 12.10
N PHE A 797 19.27 -26.51 11.53
CA PHE A 797 18.86 -25.20 12.01
C PHE A 797 18.24 -25.25 13.43
N ALA A 798 17.43 -26.28 13.73
CA ALA A 798 16.94 -26.50 15.09
C ALA A 798 18.09 -26.71 16.07
N LYS A 799 19.09 -27.52 15.69
CA LYS A 799 20.28 -27.77 16.50
C LYS A 799 21.06 -26.48 16.77
N ASP A 800 21.40 -25.74 15.72
CA ASP A 800 22.17 -24.50 15.83
C ASP A 800 21.44 -23.48 16.73
N TYR A 801 20.12 -23.39 16.58
CA TYR A 801 19.30 -22.52 17.44
C TYR A 801 19.31 -22.98 18.89
N CYS A 802 19.03 -24.27 19.15
CA CYS A 802 19.01 -24.84 20.50
C CYS A 802 20.37 -24.68 21.19
N ASP A 803 21.47 -25.00 20.50
CA ASP A 803 22.83 -24.82 20.99
C ASP A 803 23.09 -23.35 21.39
N SER A 804 22.62 -22.39 20.58
CA SER A 804 22.82 -20.95 20.83
C SER A 804 22.13 -20.44 22.10
N ILE A 805 21.07 -21.12 22.56
CA ILE A 805 20.34 -20.80 23.79
C ILE A 805 20.62 -21.83 24.91
N GLY A 806 21.54 -22.77 24.67
CA GLY A 806 21.91 -23.83 25.59
C GLY A 806 20.83 -24.87 25.84
N VAL A 807 19.92 -25.14 24.90
CA VAL A 807 19.01 -26.29 24.95
C VAL A 807 19.68 -27.48 24.31
N GLU A 808 19.70 -28.62 25.00
CA GLU A 808 20.35 -29.85 24.52
C GLU A 808 19.33 -30.75 23.86
N VAL A 809 19.65 -31.26 22.67
CA VAL A 809 18.76 -32.13 21.89
C VAL A 809 19.47 -33.45 21.62
N TYR A 810 18.85 -34.57 22.00
CA TYR A 810 19.40 -35.91 21.87
C TYR A 810 18.47 -36.82 21.06
N ASN A 811 19.05 -37.78 20.34
CA ASN A 811 18.30 -38.85 19.67
C ASN A 811 18.36 -40.14 20.52
N ALA A 812 17.24 -40.50 21.14
CA ALA A 812 17.08 -41.70 21.95
C ALA A 812 16.37 -42.85 21.20
N SER A 813 16.18 -42.70 19.88
CA SER A 813 15.58 -43.75 19.04
C SER A 813 16.47 -45.01 19.04
N ARG A 814 15.88 -46.20 19.24
CA ARG A 814 16.61 -47.49 19.28
C ARG A 814 17.49 -47.70 18.05
N PHE A 815 17.04 -47.22 16.89
CA PHE A 815 17.83 -47.02 15.69
C PHE A 815 17.32 -45.80 14.92
N SER A 816 18.19 -45.17 14.12
CA SER A 816 17.86 -44.01 13.28
C SER A 816 18.95 -43.83 12.22
N LYS A 817 18.69 -43.04 11.17
CA LYS A 817 19.71 -42.49 10.26
C LYS A 817 19.94 -41.00 10.47
N LEU A 818 19.25 -40.40 11.45
CA LEU A 818 19.43 -38.99 11.80
C LEU A 818 20.65 -38.83 12.72
N GLU A 819 21.75 -38.36 12.15
CA GLU A 819 23.04 -38.17 12.86
C GLU A 819 23.26 -36.73 13.37
N ILE A 820 22.35 -35.81 13.07
CA ILE A 820 22.48 -34.38 13.45
C ILE A 820 22.48 -34.21 14.99
N PHE A 821 21.67 -35.00 15.69
CA PHE A 821 21.57 -34.95 17.15
C PHE A 821 22.39 -36.09 17.77
N PRO A 822 23.15 -35.85 18.85
CA PRO A 822 23.89 -36.90 19.55
C PRO A 822 22.99 -38.04 20.01
N ARG A 823 23.45 -39.28 19.86
CA ARG A 823 22.71 -40.47 20.29
C ARG A 823 22.89 -40.75 21.78
N VAL A 824 21.83 -41.23 22.41
CA VAL A 824 21.79 -41.66 23.81
C VAL A 824 20.94 -42.93 23.96
N ASP A 825 21.22 -43.74 24.97
CA ASP A 825 20.38 -44.91 25.29
C ASP A 825 19.14 -44.49 26.09
N LEU A 826 17.95 -44.93 25.66
CA LEU A 826 16.69 -44.56 26.29
C LEU A 826 16.60 -45.03 27.75
N ASP A 827 17.01 -46.26 28.03
CA ASP A 827 16.88 -46.86 29.35
C ASP A 827 17.84 -46.18 30.34
N GLU A 828 19.04 -45.81 29.88
CA GLU A 828 19.97 -44.99 30.66
C GLU A 828 19.41 -43.59 30.96
N VAL A 829 18.79 -42.92 29.98
CA VAL A 829 18.20 -41.59 30.17
C VAL A 829 17.10 -41.65 31.23
N LEU A 830 16.19 -42.62 31.13
CA LEU A 830 15.07 -42.75 32.06
C LEU A 830 15.49 -43.18 33.47
N SER A 831 16.65 -43.84 33.62
CA SER A 831 17.21 -44.19 34.93
C SER A 831 17.74 -42.98 35.72
N ARG A 832 18.06 -41.88 35.03
CA ARG A 832 18.49 -40.62 35.64
C ARG A 832 17.24 -39.86 36.08
N LYS A 833 17.02 -39.78 37.40
CA LYS A 833 15.94 -39.01 38.01
C LYS A 833 16.30 -37.53 38.15
#